data_AF-U7QYX0-F1
#
_entry.id   AF-U7QYX0-F1
#
_cell.length_a   1.000
_cell.length_b   1.000
_cell.length_c   1.000
_cell.angle_alpha   90.00
_cell.angle_beta   90.00
_cell.angle_gamma   90.00
#
_symmetry.space_group_name_H-M   'P 1'
#
loop_
_entity.id
_entity.type
_entity.pdbx_description
1 polymer ?
#
loop_
_entity_poly.entity_id
_entity_poly.type
_entity_poly.pdbx_seq_one_letter_code
_entity_poly.pdbx_strand_id
1 'polypeptide(L)'
;MGIRFEVKANFDWCKIFDGEMRSPMQCQLALFNSYSLIYIDMTAKQAEADNLNIFKLLNHAFHLDLPEKEAPLLIQDAGFFTFSNHANPPETEKLCNIFPQIPLPKSVTEMETPVSHSCTFWLTLRLKGNYLFNNLIEVGVKNGDLPQADISLWGRLDRGISAGESIKQSRYIAVLPNFKLFKIFGFNNLILKYQFDNYAKYEIKGIITLDLFQKTYRFDGALSADEKQVQASLQICDKDSENTIHQPFNGGMTGITFNDLSFGIDYTFAVPEKKQPKVGLYWVKGTINYAKLLALSGSIYLLDNTPILASVAINKDLSIHDIFEASFSDSGSVFSWPSDFIDIVFHPGSNLYYRRKTDGDIKQENAIISSLAEKSLLLNQDITNYQPGFHLHALFDITLIETLKLKGDMQITKEGVNAEIQLLNPISLFILQITGFGQDPGPTLFFSTVKENKFSFRCGLLFFKHDFGLNVEVSGVKDKTGKLKISGSLSSDKIASPLLPSSAKLGFSYSKSEGFKITDWPAFNLDNNQFINFIEELKKFSHSKGSNCGQLTQFVNEHLLTSKFSISPSFNTKTDTSSQNDQLYFVLDGKYTMAMAGTDFVTLSFPKSVEFLLPSNLSLEELPNAIGAALKSAAESFIQGLLKNREAIAIFLTLTAAEKAADYAMTLLCEGLIDAALTETIQTGAEALAAAGGVAAGAAVIGDTINKIKNEIDSKPVPPDPPKPANPKPPENLSAIYGDHKAKFTWNYTENADGYQVKLKAPNGKVLFDDKQNHNDNSFISSIGPELAAGVYIWSVAATKKGFTSSESQLQQHRLTIPELNINLEMKPTTERDINLILKWNLVTDASHYNVKIEENGQTKNLSIAAPQSSETIIFDKLKPAGKYRFSLAALNNPNYIASEFCQVQEWLRLDTPQQIQANYQSGGIEIQWQCCPGVTHYLLSLQDPNGTWIHQQTVNSTTGQAHIDLPPIPIAGTYQLYLASMPDTDTAATSRQIPSIWSDGVAIQVVITPEQIAQSAYQQQMSGNDCGKLIIKSFPYLKTNMLATAMAQAGYIAVETGQGLKSAYPSISASEITEILLAIYGKALTLEQLAQKAYDELISGNQCGKILITEYPATSAKALGNAMVLAGYPATETGRGLKSAYPSISASEMAAALLEIYGRQ
;
A
#
# COMPACT_ATOMS: atom_id res chain seq x y z
N MET A 1 70.53 30.17 2.65
CA MET A 1 70.13 31.53 3.06
C MET A 1 69.33 32.15 1.92
N GLY A 2 68.00 32.12 1.99
CA GLY A 2 67.16 32.79 0.99
C GLY A 2 67.11 34.30 1.28
N ILE A 3 67.13 35.13 0.23
CA ILE A 3 66.97 36.58 0.35
C ILE A 3 65.46 36.86 0.46
N ARG A 4 65.05 37.46 1.59
CA ARG A 4 63.68 37.92 1.83
C ARG A 4 63.57 39.38 1.42
N PHE A 5 62.60 39.70 0.55
CA PHE A 5 62.33 41.05 0.09
C PHE A 5 60.91 41.45 0.50
N GLU A 6 60.74 42.65 1.06
CA GLU A 6 59.44 43.16 1.53
C GLU A 6 59.22 44.60 1.10
N VAL A 7 58.01 44.89 0.62
CA VAL A 7 57.55 46.26 0.29
C VAL A 7 56.24 46.51 1.03
N LYS A 8 56.14 47.66 1.71
CA LYS A 8 54.95 48.09 2.45
C LYS A 8 54.44 49.42 1.91
N ALA A 9 53.12 49.55 1.75
CA ALA A 9 52.46 50.78 1.32
C ALA A 9 51.15 50.98 2.10
N ASN A 10 50.82 52.24 2.43
CA ASN A 10 49.60 52.62 3.13
C ASN A 10 48.71 53.43 2.19
N PHE A 11 47.40 53.16 2.20
CA PHE A 11 46.42 53.78 1.33
C PHE A 11 45.19 54.24 2.13
N ASP A 12 44.68 55.44 1.84
CA ASP A 12 43.43 55.95 2.43
C ASP A 12 42.17 55.33 1.78
N TRP A 13 42.31 54.86 0.55
CA TRP A 13 41.31 54.10 -0.20
C TRP A 13 42.02 53.22 -1.23
N CYS A 14 41.40 52.12 -1.63
CA CYS A 14 41.91 51.24 -2.68
C CYS A 14 40.77 50.75 -3.58
N LYS A 15 41.07 50.54 -4.87
CA LYS A 15 40.18 49.82 -5.78
C LYS A 15 40.62 48.37 -5.85
N ILE A 16 39.82 47.47 -5.30
CA ILE A 16 40.09 46.02 -5.28
C ILE A 16 39.00 45.34 -6.11
N PHE A 17 39.39 44.57 -7.13
CA PHE A 17 38.46 43.90 -8.07
C PHE A 17 37.36 44.81 -8.64
N ASP A 18 37.75 46.01 -9.06
CA ASP A 18 36.86 47.06 -9.57
C ASP A 18 35.87 47.68 -8.58
N GLY A 19 35.85 47.22 -7.33
CA GLY A 19 35.11 47.83 -6.22
C GLY A 19 35.93 48.90 -5.50
N GLU A 20 35.29 50.02 -5.15
CA GLU A 20 35.92 51.09 -4.36
C GLU A 20 35.74 50.80 -2.87
N MET A 21 36.86 50.53 -2.17
CA MET A 21 36.87 50.38 -0.72
C MET A 21 37.45 51.64 -0.06
N ARG A 22 36.57 52.40 0.59
CA ARG A 22 36.92 53.60 1.36
C ARG A 22 37.20 53.26 2.82
N SER A 23 38.32 52.61 3.06
CA SER A 23 38.86 52.33 4.39
C SER A 23 40.38 52.47 4.35
N PRO A 24 41.04 52.96 5.43
CA PRO A 24 42.49 52.88 5.55
C PRO A 24 42.96 51.43 5.39
N MET A 25 43.99 51.22 4.57
CA MET A 25 44.52 49.89 4.25
C MET A 25 46.05 49.90 4.22
N GLN A 26 46.63 48.79 4.65
CA GLN A 26 48.04 48.51 4.50
C GLN A 26 48.23 47.35 3.52
N CYS A 27 48.96 47.58 2.42
CA CYS A 27 49.35 46.53 1.48
C CYS A 27 50.81 46.18 1.68
N GLN A 28 51.14 44.88 1.63
CA GLN A 28 52.50 44.40 1.64
C GLN A 28 52.71 43.27 0.64
N LEU A 29 53.82 43.37 -0.09
CA LEU A 29 54.39 42.30 -0.90
C LEU A 29 55.58 41.70 -0.16
N ALA A 30 55.61 40.39 0.00
CA ALA A 30 56.72 39.62 0.52
C ALA A 30 57.15 38.54 -0.47
N LEU A 31 58.45 38.44 -0.74
CA LEU A 31 59.04 37.45 -1.63
C LEU A 31 60.05 36.60 -0.85
N PHE A 32 60.00 35.28 -1.04
CA PHE A 32 60.95 34.34 -0.46
C PHE A 32 61.14 33.13 -1.40
N ASN A 33 62.35 32.98 -1.95
CA ASN A 33 62.65 31.97 -2.98
C ASN A 33 61.66 32.05 -4.17
N SER A 34 60.97 30.95 -4.49
CA SER A 34 59.94 30.87 -5.53
C SER A 34 58.55 31.31 -5.05
N TYR A 35 58.40 31.72 -3.79
CA TYR A 35 57.12 32.08 -3.20
C TYR A 35 56.91 33.59 -3.18
N SER A 36 55.67 34.01 -3.45
CA SER A 36 55.22 35.39 -3.31
C SER A 36 53.96 35.45 -2.46
N LEU A 37 53.91 36.40 -1.53
CA LEU A 37 52.73 36.75 -0.75
C LEU A 37 52.42 38.22 -0.98
N ILE A 38 51.25 38.50 -1.54
CA ILE A 38 50.65 39.85 -1.53
C ILE A 38 49.55 39.81 -0.50
N TYR A 39 49.54 40.71 0.48
CA TYR A 39 48.41 40.82 1.39
C TYR A 39 48.03 42.28 1.63
N ILE A 40 46.74 42.49 1.85
CA ILE A 40 46.10 43.76 2.14
C ILE A 40 45.38 43.57 3.47
N ASP A 41 45.76 44.36 4.46
CA ASP A 41 45.13 44.44 5.76
C ASP A 41 44.21 45.67 5.80
N MET A 42 42.94 45.43 6.07
CA MET A 42 41.90 46.42 6.26
C MET A 42 41.68 46.55 7.77
N THR A 43 42.59 47.24 8.45
CA THR A 43 42.60 47.27 9.92
C THR A 43 41.52 48.21 10.46
N ALA A 44 40.68 47.72 11.38
CA ALA A 44 39.78 48.57 12.16
C ALA A 44 40.52 49.35 13.28
N LYS A 45 41.81 49.07 13.51
CA LYS A 45 42.62 49.61 14.62
C LYS A 45 42.83 51.13 14.62
N GLN A 46 42.49 51.85 13.55
CA GLN A 46 42.65 53.32 13.49
C GLN A 46 41.38 54.11 13.86
N ALA A 47 40.24 53.45 14.01
CA ALA A 47 39.05 54.04 14.60
C ALA A 47 38.86 53.42 15.98
N GLU A 48 38.62 54.20 17.03
CA GLU A 48 38.30 53.71 18.39
C GLU A 48 36.94 52.98 18.47
N ALA A 49 36.64 52.10 17.51
CA ALA A 49 35.41 51.34 17.40
C ALA A 49 35.77 49.87 17.11
N ASP A 50 35.93 49.08 18.17
CA ASP A 50 35.49 47.68 18.14
C ASP A 50 34.12 47.66 17.44
N ASN A 51 33.92 46.84 16.40
CA ASN A 51 32.67 46.59 15.66
C ASN A 51 32.52 47.25 14.26
N LEU A 52 33.46 47.03 13.34
CA LEU A 52 33.25 47.35 11.93
C LEU A 52 32.21 46.39 11.32
N ASN A 53 31.17 46.93 10.68
CA ASN A 53 30.17 46.12 9.96
C ASN A 53 30.69 45.76 8.56
N ILE A 54 31.19 44.54 8.39
CA ILE A 54 31.78 44.10 7.11
C ILE A 54 30.74 43.99 6.00
N PHE A 55 29.47 43.70 6.32
CA PHE A 55 28.41 43.65 5.32
C PHE A 55 28.20 45.01 4.66
N LYS A 56 28.23 46.10 5.45
CA LYS A 56 28.13 47.45 4.90
C LYS A 56 29.26 47.77 3.92
N LEU A 57 30.48 47.39 4.25
CA LEU A 57 31.65 47.61 3.38
C LEU A 57 31.57 46.77 2.10
N LEU A 58 31.22 45.49 2.21
CA LEU A 58 31.11 44.58 1.07
C LEU A 58 29.93 44.94 0.15
N ASN A 59 28.79 45.34 0.72
CA ASN A 59 27.63 45.83 -0.02
C ASN A 59 27.99 47.07 -0.85
N HIS A 60 28.67 48.04 -0.23
CA HIS A 60 29.11 49.25 -0.92
C HIS A 60 30.16 48.96 -2.00
N ALA A 61 31.19 48.17 -1.69
CA ALA A 61 32.31 47.94 -2.60
C ALA A 61 31.96 47.03 -3.78
N PHE A 62 31.08 46.03 -3.58
CA PHE A 62 30.82 44.98 -4.57
C PHE A 62 29.35 44.86 -4.99
N HIS A 63 28.51 45.83 -4.62
CA HIS A 63 27.07 45.86 -4.93
C HIS A 63 26.35 44.58 -4.47
N LEU A 64 26.58 44.19 -3.22
CA LEU A 64 25.96 43.03 -2.58
C LEU A 64 24.73 43.45 -1.75
N ASP A 65 23.84 42.49 -1.50
CA ASP A 65 22.61 42.65 -0.70
C ASP A 65 22.71 41.86 0.63
N LEU A 66 23.84 41.94 1.33
CA LEU A 66 24.03 41.28 2.63
C LEU A 66 23.28 42.04 3.73
N PRO A 67 22.81 41.37 4.82
CA PRO A 67 21.87 41.94 5.77
C PRO A 67 22.51 42.94 6.76
N GLU A 68 22.91 44.11 6.28
CA GLU A 68 23.69 45.09 7.04
C GLU A 68 22.93 45.80 8.19
N LYS A 69 21.59 45.88 8.12
CA LYS A 69 20.73 46.60 9.11
C LYS A 69 20.10 45.66 10.14
N GLU A 70 19.55 44.53 9.69
CA GLU A 70 18.81 43.58 10.54
C GLU A 70 19.75 42.60 11.25
N ALA A 71 20.91 42.32 10.66
CA ALA A 71 21.84 41.28 11.08
C ALA A 71 23.31 41.65 10.80
N PRO A 72 23.82 42.77 11.35
CA PRO A 72 25.16 43.27 11.04
C PRO A 72 26.25 42.26 11.43
N LEU A 73 27.17 41.96 10.52
CA LEU A 73 28.34 41.14 10.82
C LEU A 73 29.50 42.04 11.28
N LEU A 74 29.72 42.04 12.59
CA LEU A 74 30.72 42.87 13.24
C LEU A 74 32.07 42.14 13.30
N ILE A 75 33.11 42.77 12.78
CA ILE A 75 34.47 42.23 12.69
C ILE A 75 35.49 43.09 13.44
N GLN A 76 36.63 42.48 13.75
CA GLN A 76 37.80 43.13 14.35
C GLN A 76 38.82 43.56 13.29
N ASP A 77 39.16 42.66 12.36
CA ASP A 77 40.10 42.91 11.27
C ASP A 77 39.64 42.10 10.05
N ALA A 78 40.01 42.54 8.84
CA ALA A 78 39.77 41.80 7.61
C ALA A 78 40.79 42.14 6.55
N GLY A 79 40.87 41.34 5.50
CA GLY A 79 41.83 41.58 4.44
C GLY A 79 41.74 40.61 3.28
N PHE A 80 42.64 40.81 2.33
CA PHE A 80 42.81 39.98 1.15
C PHE A 80 44.27 39.52 1.07
N PHE A 81 44.53 38.29 0.63
CA PHE A 81 45.90 37.90 0.29
C PHE A 81 45.94 36.91 -0.86
N THR A 82 47.07 36.90 -1.57
CA THR A 82 47.41 35.93 -2.59
C THR A 82 48.78 35.35 -2.25
N PHE A 83 48.78 34.06 -1.88
CA PHE A 83 49.99 33.28 -1.66
C PHE A 83 50.23 32.39 -2.88
N SER A 84 51.34 32.56 -3.57
CA SER A 84 51.64 31.84 -4.82
C SER A 84 53.03 31.25 -4.81
N ASN A 85 53.22 30.17 -5.57
CA ASN A 85 54.51 29.52 -5.81
C ASN A 85 54.77 29.48 -7.31
N HIS A 86 55.95 29.95 -7.71
CA HIS A 86 56.39 30.06 -9.10
C HIS A 86 57.45 29.01 -9.47
N ALA A 87 57.67 28.01 -8.60
CA ALA A 87 58.53 26.86 -8.89
C ALA A 87 57.89 25.93 -9.93
N ASN A 88 58.72 25.22 -10.68
CA ASN A 88 58.29 24.19 -11.63
C ASN A 88 59.03 22.87 -11.33
N PRO A 89 58.35 21.83 -10.80
CA PRO A 89 56.92 21.78 -10.45
C PRO A 89 56.58 22.59 -9.18
N PRO A 90 55.33 23.04 -9.02
CA PRO A 90 54.92 23.83 -7.86
C PRO A 90 54.89 22.99 -6.57
N GLU A 91 55.59 23.45 -5.54
CA GLU A 91 55.57 22.86 -4.20
C GLU A 91 54.34 23.37 -3.40
N THR A 92 53.79 22.54 -2.51
CA THR A 92 52.52 22.78 -1.79
C THR A 92 52.70 23.08 -0.30
N GLU A 93 53.83 23.70 0.07
CA GLU A 93 54.17 23.99 1.47
C GLU A 93 53.20 25.01 2.11
N LYS A 94 52.96 24.89 3.42
CA LYS A 94 52.01 25.76 4.15
C LYS A 94 52.51 27.20 4.24
N LEU A 95 51.59 28.15 4.22
CA LEU A 95 51.92 29.58 4.32
C LEU A 95 52.73 29.92 5.58
N CYS A 96 52.38 29.35 6.73
CA CYS A 96 53.09 29.55 7.99
C CYS A 96 54.56 29.08 7.97
N ASN A 97 54.88 28.06 7.16
CA ASN A 97 56.23 27.49 7.07
C ASN A 97 57.15 28.36 6.19
N ILE A 98 56.58 29.03 5.18
CA ILE A 98 57.31 29.90 4.26
C ILE A 98 57.43 31.34 4.80
N PHE A 99 56.35 31.88 5.37
CA PHE A 99 56.29 33.24 5.87
C PHE A 99 55.82 33.29 7.34
N PRO A 100 56.64 32.88 8.33
CA PRO A 100 56.21 32.70 9.74
C PRO A 100 55.93 34.00 10.52
N GLN A 101 56.28 35.16 9.97
CA GLN A 101 56.21 36.48 10.65
C GLN A 101 55.22 37.43 9.98
N ILE A 102 54.16 36.90 9.37
CA ILE A 102 53.14 37.70 8.66
C ILE A 102 51.98 38.06 9.60
N PRO A 103 51.36 39.24 9.41
CA PRO A 103 50.24 39.68 10.24
C PRO A 103 48.91 39.05 9.79
N LEU A 104 48.92 37.77 9.44
CA LEU A 104 47.71 36.98 9.19
C LEU A 104 47.43 36.06 10.38
N PRO A 105 46.15 35.80 10.72
CA PRO A 105 45.82 34.91 11.82
C PRO A 105 46.44 33.52 11.64
N LYS A 106 47.00 32.96 12.72
CA LYS A 106 47.68 31.66 12.70
C LYS A 106 46.77 30.53 12.17
N SER A 107 45.48 30.57 12.51
CA SER A 107 44.47 29.62 12.03
C SER A 107 44.28 29.64 10.50
N VAL A 108 44.55 30.77 9.84
CA VAL A 108 44.52 30.92 8.38
C VAL A 108 45.81 30.40 7.77
N THR A 109 46.97 30.80 8.32
CA THR A 109 48.29 30.50 7.75
C THR A 109 48.68 29.02 7.86
N GLU A 110 48.18 28.30 8.87
CA GLU A 110 48.36 26.85 9.03
C GLU A 110 47.51 26.02 8.07
N MET A 111 46.48 26.61 7.48
CA MET A 111 45.57 25.89 6.58
C MET A 111 45.86 26.16 5.10
N GLU A 112 46.44 27.31 4.78
CA GLU A 112 46.62 27.78 3.40
C GLU A 112 47.85 27.23 2.68
N THR A 113 47.65 26.98 1.39
CA THR A 113 48.63 26.48 0.42
C THR A 113 48.68 27.42 -0.80
N PRO A 114 49.75 27.38 -1.61
CA PRO A 114 49.88 28.27 -2.75
C PRO A 114 48.73 28.13 -3.76
N VAL A 115 48.23 29.27 -4.27
CA VAL A 115 47.17 29.35 -5.28
C VAL A 115 47.72 29.95 -6.58
N SER A 116 47.12 29.56 -7.71
CA SER A 116 47.37 30.16 -9.02
C SER A 116 46.18 31.03 -9.43
N HIS A 117 46.42 32.32 -9.68
CA HIS A 117 45.42 33.26 -10.20
C HIS A 117 44.13 33.40 -9.37
N SER A 118 44.23 33.25 -8.05
CA SER A 118 43.12 33.44 -7.10
C SER A 118 43.59 34.25 -5.88
N CYS A 119 42.64 34.75 -5.11
CA CYS A 119 42.86 35.53 -3.89
C CYS A 119 42.00 34.95 -2.77
N THR A 120 42.49 35.03 -1.54
CA THR A 120 41.76 34.63 -0.34
C THR A 120 41.26 35.87 0.39
N PHE A 121 39.97 35.92 0.67
CA PHE A 121 39.38 36.89 1.57
C PHE A 121 39.37 36.32 3.00
N TRP A 122 39.76 37.11 3.98
CA TRP A 122 39.73 36.72 5.40
C TRP A 122 39.18 37.83 6.28
N LEU A 123 38.62 37.45 7.41
CA LEU A 123 38.15 38.35 8.46
C LEU A 123 38.29 37.68 9.82
N THR A 124 38.37 38.48 10.87
CA THR A 124 38.36 38.04 12.26
C THR A 124 37.16 38.63 12.98
N LEU A 125 36.40 37.81 13.68
CA LEU A 125 35.21 38.19 14.43
C LEU A 125 35.24 37.61 15.84
N ARG A 126 34.45 38.19 16.75
CA ARG A 126 34.26 37.65 18.10
C ARG A 126 33.18 36.56 18.07
N LEU A 127 33.44 35.42 18.71
CA LEU A 127 32.42 34.37 18.85
C LEU A 127 31.19 34.85 19.64
N LYS A 128 31.43 35.66 20.68
CA LYS A 128 30.38 36.16 21.58
C LYS A 128 29.73 37.43 21.04
N GLY A 129 28.39 37.45 21.01
CA GLY A 129 27.60 38.65 20.65
C GLY A 129 27.55 38.96 19.16
N ASN A 130 28.00 38.04 18.31
CA ASN A 130 27.96 38.16 16.86
C ASN A 130 26.75 37.42 16.28
N TYR A 131 26.05 38.06 15.33
CA TYR A 131 24.84 37.56 14.70
C TYR A 131 24.97 36.12 14.16
N LEU A 132 26.13 35.78 13.59
CA LEU A 132 26.39 34.47 12.98
C LEU A 132 26.14 33.29 13.94
N PHE A 133 26.33 33.51 15.25
CA PHE A 133 26.25 32.48 16.27
C PHE A 133 25.06 32.65 17.23
N ASN A 134 24.13 33.57 16.94
CA ASN A 134 22.93 33.75 17.75
C ASN A 134 22.07 32.48 17.82
N ASN A 135 22.01 31.73 16.72
CA ASN A 135 21.28 30.47 16.66
C ASN A 135 21.94 29.39 17.55
N LEU A 136 23.26 29.41 17.76
CA LEU A 136 23.93 28.54 18.74
C LEU A 136 23.57 28.89 20.19
N ILE A 137 23.38 30.18 20.49
CA ILE A 137 22.88 30.65 21.80
C ILE A 137 21.43 30.17 22.01
N GLU A 138 20.62 30.20 20.95
CA GLU A 138 19.24 29.71 20.98
C GLU A 138 19.15 28.19 21.21
N VAL A 139 20.13 27.46 20.66
CA VAL A 139 20.42 26.02 20.82
C VAL A 139 21.20 25.76 22.13
N GLY A 140 21.15 26.69 23.08
CA GLY A 140 21.45 26.39 24.49
C GLY A 140 22.87 26.67 24.98
N VAL A 141 23.68 27.46 24.27
CA VAL A 141 24.89 28.06 24.90
C VAL A 141 24.49 29.31 25.66
N LYS A 142 24.69 29.34 26.99
CA LYS A 142 24.46 30.57 27.75
C LYS A 142 25.51 31.61 27.38
N ASN A 143 25.16 32.89 27.37
CA ASN A 143 26.07 34.02 27.08
C ASN A 143 27.33 34.08 27.98
N GLY A 144 27.40 33.32 29.08
CA GLY A 144 28.58 33.16 29.93
C GLY A 144 29.50 31.98 29.58
N ASP A 145 29.02 31.01 28.80
CA ASP A 145 29.73 29.75 28.50
C ASP A 145 30.51 29.80 27.18
N LEU A 146 30.28 30.83 26.33
CA LEU A 146 31.07 31.07 25.12
C LEU A 146 32.43 31.68 25.50
N PRO A 147 33.57 31.12 25.04
CA PRO A 147 34.86 31.75 25.23
C PRO A 147 34.90 33.11 24.53
N GLN A 148 35.54 34.11 25.14
CA GLN A 148 35.98 35.30 24.41
C GLN A 148 37.16 34.91 23.53
N ALA A 149 36.84 34.30 22.39
CA ALA A 149 37.79 33.89 21.38
C ALA A 149 37.51 34.66 20.08
N ASP A 150 38.60 35.18 19.51
CA ASP A 150 38.62 35.74 18.18
C ASP A 150 38.72 34.58 17.18
N ILE A 151 37.84 34.57 16.18
CA ILE A 151 37.75 33.52 15.17
C ILE A 151 38.00 34.16 13.82
N SER A 152 38.93 33.57 13.06
CA SER A 152 39.22 34.01 11.71
C SER A 152 38.50 33.13 10.70
N LEU A 153 37.64 33.74 9.88
CA LEU A 153 37.01 33.14 8.72
C LEU A 153 37.84 33.48 7.48
N TRP A 154 38.06 32.52 6.59
CA TRP A 154 38.72 32.77 5.32
C TRP A 154 38.17 31.89 4.19
N GLY A 155 38.17 32.41 2.96
CA GLY A 155 37.63 31.71 1.78
C GLY A 155 38.37 32.14 0.52
N ARG A 156 38.64 31.17 -0.35
CA ARG A 156 39.27 31.40 -1.66
C ARG A 156 38.22 31.88 -2.65
N LEU A 157 38.54 32.97 -3.33
CA LEU A 157 37.69 33.57 -4.34
C LEU A 157 37.86 32.85 -5.68
N ASP A 158 36.73 32.55 -6.31
CA ASP A 158 36.65 31.80 -7.56
C ASP A 158 37.03 32.68 -8.75
N ARG A 159 37.80 32.07 -9.66
CA ARG A 159 38.26 32.73 -10.88
C ARG A 159 37.16 32.72 -11.93
N GLY A 160 37.01 33.81 -12.67
CA GLY A 160 36.15 33.89 -13.85
C GLY A 160 34.72 34.38 -13.58
N ILE A 161 34.41 34.76 -12.33
CA ILE A 161 33.15 35.39 -11.94
C ILE A 161 33.40 36.75 -11.27
N SER A 162 32.37 37.58 -11.12
CA SER A 162 32.51 38.89 -10.48
C SER A 162 32.93 38.76 -9.01
N ALA A 163 33.66 39.73 -8.47
CA ALA A 163 34.13 39.68 -7.08
C ALA A 163 33.00 39.59 -6.07
N GLY A 164 31.88 40.29 -6.30
CA GLY A 164 30.69 40.18 -5.46
C GLY A 164 30.08 38.77 -5.50
N GLU A 165 29.93 38.20 -6.70
CA GLU A 165 29.41 36.84 -6.85
C GLU A 165 30.34 35.80 -6.22
N SER A 166 31.66 35.96 -6.39
CA SER A 166 32.63 35.11 -5.73
C SER A 166 32.54 35.23 -4.22
N ILE A 167 32.43 36.44 -3.64
CA ILE A 167 32.30 36.60 -2.19
C ILE A 167 31.04 35.90 -1.66
N LYS A 168 29.92 35.89 -2.42
CA LYS A 168 28.70 35.17 -2.04
C LYS A 168 28.80 33.64 -2.20
N GLN A 169 29.44 33.17 -3.26
CA GLN A 169 29.52 31.73 -3.59
C GLN A 169 30.65 31.01 -2.86
N SER A 170 31.71 31.72 -2.51
CA SER A 170 32.88 31.14 -1.85
C SER A 170 32.52 30.60 -0.47
N ARG A 171 33.12 29.45 -0.14
CA ARG A 171 32.92 28.78 1.14
C ARG A 171 33.99 29.21 2.13
N TYR A 172 33.57 29.95 3.15
CA TYR A 172 34.45 30.44 4.21
C TYR A 172 34.61 29.38 5.29
N ILE A 173 35.83 29.21 5.75
CA ILE A 173 36.21 28.23 6.76
C ILE A 173 36.68 28.98 7.99
N ALA A 174 36.30 28.50 9.17
CA ALA A 174 36.86 28.93 10.44
C ALA A 174 37.08 27.72 11.35
N VAL A 175 38.16 27.74 12.14
CA VAL A 175 38.36 26.79 13.24
C VAL A 175 37.75 27.39 14.49
N LEU A 176 36.75 26.73 15.06
CA LEU A 176 36.10 27.19 16.29
C LEU A 176 36.80 26.59 17.52
N PRO A 177 36.84 27.31 18.66
CA PRO A 177 37.27 26.72 19.92
C PRO A 177 36.31 25.62 20.37
N ASN A 178 36.77 24.73 21.25
CA ASN A 178 35.89 23.73 21.85
C ASN A 178 34.86 24.42 22.75
N PHE A 179 33.58 24.09 22.59
CA PHE A 179 32.49 24.61 23.44
C PHE A 179 31.47 23.51 23.73
N LYS A 180 30.57 23.74 24.70
CA LYS A 180 29.48 22.81 25.01
C LYS A 180 28.12 23.39 24.61
N LEU A 181 27.29 22.65 23.85
CA LEU A 181 25.88 22.98 23.63
C LEU A 181 25.00 22.23 24.64
N PHE A 182 23.93 22.88 25.11
CA PHE A 182 22.94 22.32 26.05
C PHE A 182 23.54 21.74 27.36
N LYS A 183 24.79 22.08 27.71
CA LYS A 183 25.60 21.48 28.79
C LYS A 183 25.96 20.00 28.62
N ILE A 184 25.49 19.36 27.55
CA ILE A 184 25.55 17.90 27.36
C ILE A 184 26.49 17.55 26.22
N PHE A 185 26.48 18.37 25.17
CA PHE A 185 27.19 18.08 23.94
C PHE A 185 28.52 18.83 23.93
N GLY A 186 29.63 18.11 24.01
CA GLY A 186 30.97 18.69 23.84
C GLY A 186 31.35 18.72 22.36
N PHE A 187 31.54 19.91 21.82
CA PHE A 187 31.92 20.11 20.44
C PHE A 187 33.44 20.33 20.38
N ASN A 188 34.14 19.42 19.70
CA ASN A 188 35.60 19.42 19.59
C ASN A 188 36.05 19.36 18.13
N ASN A 189 37.24 19.91 17.84
CA ASN A 189 37.84 19.93 16.49
C ASN A 189 36.89 20.53 15.44
N LEU A 190 36.29 21.66 15.79
CA LEU A 190 35.18 22.23 15.06
C LEU A 190 35.66 23.07 13.88
N ILE A 191 35.13 22.75 12.72
CA ILE A 191 35.32 23.50 11.49
C ILE A 191 33.97 24.09 11.10
N LEU A 192 33.84 25.40 11.26
CA LEU A 192 32.74 26.17 10.71
C LEU A 192 32.95 26.30 9.21
N LYS A 193 31.92 25.97 8.44
CA LYS A 193 31.80 26.34 7.04
C LYS A 193 30.65 27.30 6.91
N TYR A 194 30.94 28.49 6.42
CA TYR A 194 30.00 29.59 6.27
C TYR A 194 29.97 30.06 4.82
N GLN A 195 28.81 30.51 4.37
CA GLN A 195 28.63 31.13 3.07
C GLN A 195 27.89 32.45 3.28
N PHE A 196 28.39 33.52 2.64
CA PHE A 196 27.74 34.83 2.74
C PHE A 196 26.41 34.80 1.99
N ASP A 197 25.32 34.88 2.74
CA ASP A 197 23.96 34.78 2.24
C ASP A 197 23.01 35.76 2.97
N ASN A 198 21.80 35.99 2.43
CA ASN A 198 20.76 36.87 2.99
C ASN A 198 20.36 36.47 4.43
N TYR A 199 20.59 35.20 4.79
CA TYR A 199 20.40 34.66 6.15
C TYR A 199 21.61 33.82 6.56
N ALA A 200 21.87 33.71 7.86
CA ALA A 200 22.98 32.89 8.35
C ALA A 200 22.74 31.39 8.07
N LYS A 201 23.38 30.85 7.03
CA LYS A 201 23.51 29.41 6.79
C LYS A 201 24.91 28.96 7.14
N TYR A 202 25.02 28.05 8.09
CA TYR A 202 26.31 27.50 8.47
C TYR A 202 26.26 26.00 8.75
N GLU A 203 27.37 25.33 8.45
CA GLU A 203 27.61 23.93 8.76
C GLU A 203 28.78 23.85 9.74
N ILE A 204 28.58 23.23 10.90
CA ILE A 204 29.64 22.94 11.87
C ILE A 204 29.98 21.47 11.75
N LYS A 205 31.18 21.17 11.25
CA LYS A 205 31.72 19.81 11.22
C LYS A 205 32.65 19.60 12.40
N GLY A 206 32.58 18.43 13.03
CA GLY A 206 33.52 18.04 14.07
C GLY A 206 32.97 16.93 14.96
N ILE A 207 33.66 16.71 16.08
CA ILE A 207 33.34 15.63 17.00
C ILE A 207 32.41 16.17 18.09
N ILE A 208 31.24 15.56 18.20
CA ILE A 208 30.21 15.85 19.18
C ILE A 208 30.23 14.75 20.24
N THR A 209 30.53 15.12 21.48
CA THR A 209 30.51 14.19 22.61
C THR A 209 29.18 14.28 23.35
N LEU A 210 28.50 13.16 23.60
CA LEU A 210 27.20 13.09 24.26
C LEU A 210 27.27 12.21 25.50
N ASP A 211 26.94 12.78 26.66
CA ASP A 211 26.86 12.03 27.93
C ASP A 211 25.49 11.36 28.06
N LEU A 212 25.46 10.03 27.97
CA LEU A 212 24.26 9.21 28.14
C LEU A 212 24.54 7.98 29.00
N PHE A 213 23.62 7.66 29.91
CA PHE A 213 23.71 6.49 30.79
C PHE A 213 25.07 6.40 31.51
N GLN A 214 25.56 7.54 32.02
CA GLN A 214 26.84 7.67 32.74
C GLN A 214 28.10 7.41 31.89
N LYS A 215 27.99 7.48 30.56
CA LYS A 215 29.09 7.30 29.60
C LYS A 215 29.08 8.39 28.53
N THR A 216 30.27 8.79 28.08
CA THR A 216 30.44 9.79 27.03
C THR A 216 30.65 9.10 25.68
N TYR A 217 29.76 9.34 24.72
CA TYR A 217 29.85 8.85 23.35
C TYR A 217 30.40 9.94 22.44
N ARG A 218 31.12 9.58 21.37
CA ARG A 218 31.70 10.52 20.41
C ARG A 218 31.11 10.28 19.03
N PHE A 219 30.50 11.31 18.45
CA PHE A 219 29.89 11.27 17.13
C PHE A 219 30.61 12.23 16.19
N ASP A 220 30.88 11.80 14.97
CA ASP A 220 31.39 12.62 13.87
C ASP A 220 30.28 12.90 12.87
N GLY A 221 30.31 14.09 12.29
CA GLY A 221 29.35 14.52 11.30
C GLY A 221 29.24 16.03 11.24
N ALA A 222 28.12 16.47 10.68
CA ALA A 222 27.84 17.87 10.47
C ALA A 222 26.52 18.28 11.12
N LEU A 223 26.56 19.41 11.81
CA LEU A 223 25.38 20.14 12.24
C LEU A 223 25.15 21.27 11.24
N SER A 224 24.00 21.26 10.58
CA SER A 224 23.58 22.31 9.64
C SER A 224 22.53 23.18 10.31
N ALA A 225 22.67 24.49 10.18
CA ALA A 225 21.71 25.45 10.70
C ALA A 225 21.37 26.51 9.65
N ASP A 226 20.11 26.91 9.63
CA ASP A 226 19.59 28.05 8.88
C ASP A 226 18.77 28.98 9.80
N GLU A 227 17.96 29.87 9.22
CA GLU A 227 17.09 30.80 9.96
C GLU A 227 15.89 30.15 10.67
N LYS A 228 15.49 28.93 10.30
CA LYS A 228 14.26 28.26 10.75
C LYS A 228 14.56 27.02 11.58
N GLN A 229 15.67 26.35 11.32
CA GLN A 229 15.96 25.06 11.93
C GLN A 229 17.45 24.75 12.09
N VAL A 230 17.72 23.78 12.96
CA VAL A 230 18.99 23.08 13.09
C VAL A 230 18.77 21.59 12.88
N GLN A 231 19.56 21.00 12.00
CA GLN A 231 19.51 19.58 11.69
C GLN A 231 20.91 18.98 11.78
N ALA A 232 21.01 17.79 12.37
CA ALA A 232 22.22 17.01 12.40
C ALA A 232 21.89 15.52 12.31
N SER A 233 22.70 14.78 11.55
CA SER A 233 22.73 13.32 11.61
C SER A 233 24.18 12.90 11.68
N LEU A 234 24.61 12.49 12.86
CA LEU A 234 25.99 12.19 13.19
C LEU A 234 26.16 10.68 13.39
N GLN A 235 27.31 10.16 13.01
CA GLN A 235 27.68 8.76 13.15
C GLN A 235 28.70 8.60 14.26
N ILE A 236 28.70 7.48 14.98
CA ILE A 236 29.70 7.24 16.02
C ILE A 236 31.12 7.20 15.44
N CYS A 237 32.09 7.83 16.12
CA CYS A 237 33.47 7.99 15.59
C CYS A 237 34.19 6.65 15.44
N ASP A 238 34.06 5.75 16.42
CA ASP A 238 34.78 4.47 16.45
C ASP A 238 33.74 3.33 16.63
N LYS A 239 33.74 2.34 15.73
CA LYS A 239 32.80 1.21 15.74
C LYS A 239 33.26 0.05 16.64
N ASP A 240 33.88 0.37 17.77
CA ASP A 240 34.36 -0.64 18.71
C ASP A 240 33.26 -1.09 19.68
N SER A 241 33.40 -2.30 20.25
CA SER A 241 32.42 -2.88 21.20
C SER A 241 32.21 -2.02 22.45
N GLU A 242 33.17 -1.16 22.78
CA GLU A 242 33.07 -0.19 23.88
C GLU A 242 32.18 1.02 23.56
N ASN A 243 31.64 1.17 22.35
CA ASN A 243 30.83 2.32 21.93
C ASN A 243 29.35 1.98 21.74
N THR A 244 28.85 1.04 22.54
CA THR A 244 27.46 0.57 22.53
C THR A 244 26.68 1.10 23.75
N ILE A 245 25.35 1.17 23.65
CA ILE A 245 24.46 1.45 24.79
C ILE A 245 23.92 0.11 25.28
N HIS A 246 24.42 -0.35 26.43
CA HIS A 246 23.95 -1.56 27.10
C HIS A 246 22.82 -1.25 28.08
N GLN A 247 21.75 -2.06 28.06
CA GLN A 247 20.66 -2.03 29.03
C GLN A 247 20.12 -0.60 29.31
N PRO A 248 19.56 0.09 28.29
CA PRO A 248 19.16 1.48 28.43
C PRO A 248 18.13 1.69 29.55
N PHE A 249 17.99 2.96 29.96
CA PHE A 249 17.16 3.40 31.09
C PHE A 249 17.57 2.80 32.44
N ASN A 250 18.89 2.75 32.71
CA ASN A 250 19.46 2.24 33.97
C ASN A 250 18.99 0.81 34.29
N GLY A 251 19.01 -0.08 33.29
CA GLY A 251 18.51 -1.45 33.44
C GLY A 251 16.99 -1.59 33.27
N GLY A 252 16.29 -0.54 32.85
CA GLY A 252 14.87 -0.60 32.50
C GLY A 252 14.58 -1.51 31.30
N MET A 253 15.56 -1.66 30.39
CA MET A 253 15.51 -2.52 29.20
C MET A 253 16.64 -3.56 29.23
N THR A 254 16.58 -4.50 30.17
CA THR A 254 17.56 -5.59 30.30
C THR A 254 17.67 -6.42 29.02
N GLY A 255 18.89 -6.81 28.64
CA GLY A 255 19.16 -7.66 27.47
C GLY A 255 19.20 -6.94 26.11
N ILE A 256 18.87 -5.65 26.07
CA ILE A 256 18.91 -4.85 24.83
C ILE A 256 20.22 -4.07 24.76
N THR A 257 20.93 -4.17 23.62
CA THR A 257 22.15 -3.41 23.33
C THR A 257 22.02 -2.73 21.97
N PHE A 258 22.23 -1.41 21.95
CA PHE A 258 22.28 -0.62 20.71
C PHE A 258 23.72 -0.50 20.24
N ASN A 259 23.96 -0.86 18.98
CA ASN A 259 25.22 -0.77 18.25
C ASN A 259 25.07 0.19 17.07
N ASP A 260 26.18 0.45 16.35
CA ASP A 260 26.23 1.34 15.18
C ASP A 260 25.46 2.65 15.41
N LEU A 261 25.77 3.30 16.54
CA LEU A 261 24.99 4.42 17.02
C LEU A 261 25.09 5.60 16.05
N SER A 262 23.94 6.23 15.81
CA SER A 262 23.83 7.52 15.15
C SER A 262 23.03 8.47 16.03
N PHE A 263 23.42 9.72 16.05
CA PHE A 263 22.76 10.76 16.83
C PHE A 263 22.13 11.78 15.88
N GLY A 264 20.85 12.06 16.10
CA GLY A 264 20.07 12.99 15.30
C GLY A 264 19.56 14.18 16.11
N ILE A 265 19.59 15.34 15.50
CA ILE A 265 18.95 16.57 15.98
C ILE A 265 18.01 17.07 14.88
N ASP A 266 16.79 17.41 15.25
CA ASP A 266 15.90 18.27 14.46
C ASP A 266 15.26 19.30 15.38
N TYR A 267 15.64 20.56 15.22
CA TYR A 267 15.22 21.67 16.08
C TYR A 267 14.67 22.80 15.24
N THR A 268 13.42 23.21 15.49
CA THR A 268 12.81 24.38 14.83
C THR A 268 12.82 25.59 15.78
N PHE A 269 13.35 26.72 15.32
CA PHE A 269 13.38 27.98 16.07
C PHE A 269 11.96 28.56 16.26
N ALA A 270 11.78 29.37 17.31
CA ALA A 270 10.51 30.04 17.53
C ALA A 270 10.27 31.13 16.46
N VAL A 271 9.08 31.15 15.86
CA VAL A 271 8.66 32.23 14.96
C VAL A 271 8.03 33.35 15.80
N PRO A 272 8.66 34.53 15.95
CA PRO A 272 8.20 35.59 16.86
C PRO A 272 6.77 36.06 16.56
N GLU A 273 6.40 36.12 15.29
CA GLU A 273 5.10 36.60 14.82
C GLU A 273 3.93 35.63 15.12
N LYS A 274 4.23 34.32 15.28
CA LYS A 274 3.20 33.28 15.46
C LYS A 274 3.09 32.75 16.89
N LYS A 275 3.90 33.26 17.85
CA LYS A 275 3.99 32.77 19.23
C LYS A 275 4.12 31.23 19.33
N GLN A 276 4.73 30.58 18.35
CA GLN A 276 4.91 29.13 18.35
C GLN A 276 6.12 28.75 19.22
N PRO A 277 5.99 27.73 20.09
CA PRO A 277 7.09 27.29 20.94
C PRO A 277 8.20 26.62 20.12
N LYS A 278 9.42 26.69 20.63
CA LYS A 278 10.58 25.91 20.13
C LYS A 278 10.26 24.42 20.22
N VAL A 279 10.49 23.68 19.15
CA VAL A 279 10.32 22.22 19.14
C VAL A 279 11.64 21.59 18.76
N GLY A 280 12.23 20.83 19.68
CA GLY A 280 13.45 20.07 19.47
C GLY A 280 13.19 18.57 19.62
N LEU A 281 13.51 17.80 18.60
CA LEU A 281 13.51 16.35 18.62
C LEU A 281 14.96 15.86 18.57
N TYR A 282 15.37 15.16 19.62
CA TYR A 282 16.69 14.57 19.75
C TYR A 282 16.56 13.07 19.88
N TRP A 283 17.37 12.33 19.13
CA TRP A 283 17.34 10.87 19.20
C TRP A 283 18.72 10.25 19.01
N VAL A 284 18.91 9.09 19.62
CA VAL A 284 19.99 8.17 19.30
C VAL A 284 19.37 6.97 18.60
N LYS A 285 19.76 6.71 17.36
CA LYS A 285 19.38 5.53 16.59
C LYS A 285 20.51 4.52 16.60
N GLY A 286 20.18 3.24 16.52
CA GLY A 286 21.18 2.18 16.43
C GLY A 286 20.60 0.87 15.93
N THR A 287 21.48 -0.04 15.52
CA THR A 287 21.13 -1.43 15.27
C THR A 287 21.04 -2.15 16.61
N ILE A 288 20.00 -2.95 16.79
CA ILE A 288 19.88 -3.76 18.01
C ILE A 288 20.31 -5.16 17.64
N ASN A 289 21.45 -5.57 18.21
CA ASN A 289 21.90 -6.95 18.09
C ASN A 289 21.40 -7.71 19.32
N TYR A 290 20.21 -8.29 19.19
CA TYR A 290 19.72 -9.24 20.18
C TYR A 290 20.15 -10.63 19.74
N ALA A 291 21.11 -11.22 20.45
CA ALA A 291 21.58 -12.58 20.24
C ALA A 291 21.90 -12.96 18.78
N LYS A 292 22.54 -12.04 18.04
CA LYS A 292 22.97 -12.16 16.62
C LYS A 292 21.84 -12.07 15.57
N LEU A 293 20.61 -11.76 15.98
CA LEU A 293 19.49 -11.54 15.06
C LEU A 293 19.57 -10.11 14.50
N LEU A 294 19.93 -9.97 13.21
CA LEU A 294 20.07 -8.68 12.50
C LEU A 294 18.73 -8.11 11.99
N ALA A 295 17.65 -8.32 12.73
CA ALA A 295 16.29 -7.93 12.35
C ALA A 295 15.78 -6.65 13.04
N LEU A 296 16.52 -6.11 14.02
CA LEU A 296 16.04 -5.03 14.89
C LEU A 296 16.82 -3.74 14.73
N SER A 297 16.11 -2.62 14.75
CA SER A 297 16.69 -1.30 14.94
C SER A 297 15.97 -0.59 16.07
N GLY A 298 16.61 0.39 16.69
CA GLY A 298 15.97 1.16 17.73
C GLY A 298 16.28 2.64 17.65
N SER A 299 15.41 3.41 18.31
CA SER A 299 15.60 4.83 18.58
C SER A 299 15.38 5.09 20.07
N ILE A 300 16.23 5.89 20.69
CA ILE A 300 16.07 6.43 22.03
C ILE A 300 15.80 7.93 21.86
N TYR A 301 14.63 8.38 22.31
CA TYR A 301 14.22 9.78 22.26
C TYR A 301 14.52 10.46 23.59
N LEU A 302 15.06 11.67 23.50
CA LEU A 302 15.53 12.43 24.64
C LEU A 302 14.74 13.71 24.81
N LEU A 303 14.45 14.03 26.07
CA LEU A 303 14.10 15.38 26.49
C LEU A 303 15.29 15.94 27.27
N ASP A 304 15.98 16.91 26.68
CA ASP A 304 17.29 17.39 27.13
C ASP A 304 18.31 16.25 27.24
N ASN A 305 18.81 15.94 28.45
CA ASN A 305 19.75 14.84 28.69
C ASN A 305 19.08 13.55 29.15
N THR A 306 17.76 13.55 29.34
CA THR A 306 17.10 12.42 29.95
C THR A 306 16.33 11.63 28.90
N PRO A 307 16.66 10.35 28.69
CA PRO A 307 15.92 9.50 27.78
C PRO A 307 14.51 9.29 28.34
N ILE A 308 13.50 9.53 27.51
CA ILE A 308 12.08 9.50 27.91
C ILE A 308 11.33 8.31 27.30
N LEU A 309 11.71 7.93 26.08
CA LEU A 309 11.05 6.90 25.28
C LEU A 309 12.11 6.18 24.45
N ALA A 310 12.02 4.86 24.35
CA ALA A 310 12.70 4.10 23.31
C ALA A 310 11.68 3.36 22.46
N SER A 311 12.02 3.18 21.19
CA SER A 311 11.31 2.33 20.24
C SER A 311 12.29 1.31 19.67
N VAL A 312 11.87 0.06 19.57
CA VAL A 312 12.57 -1.05 18.93
C VAL A 312 11.68 -1.54 17.81
N ALA A 313 12.11 -1.31 16.58
CA ALA A 313 11.39 -1.66 15.37
C ALA A 313 11.89 -2.99 14.83
N ILE A 314 10.95 -3.80 14.36
CA ILE A 314 11.20 -5.03 13.60
C ILE A 314 11.31 -4.64 12.12
N ASN A 315 12.48 -4.87 11.52
CA ASN A 315 12.79 -4.49 10.14
C ASN A 315 12.64 -5.64 9.15
N LYS A 316 12.58 -6.88 9.66
CA LYS A 316 12.42 -8.13 8.90
C LYS A 316 11.61 -9.11 9.72
N ASP A 317 10.97 -10.06 9.07
CA ASP A 317 10.24 -11.13 9.74
C ASP A 317 11.13 -11.79 10.80
N LEU A 318 10.59 -11.89 12.02
CA LEU A 318 11.30 -12.38 13.20
C LEU A 318 10.42 -13.41 13.89
N SER A 319 10.86 -14.67 13.90
CA SER A 319 10.14 -15.75 14.58
C SER A 319 10.41 -15.76 16.08
N ILE A 320 9.42 -16.14 16.89
CA ILE A 320 9.61 -16.38 18.33
C ILE A 320 10.53 -17.57 18.59
N HIS A 321 10.58 -18.54 17.65
CA HIS A 321 11.55 -19.62 17.66
C HIS A 321 12.97 -19.04 17.67
N ASP A 322 13.27 -18.14 16.72
CA ASP A 322 14.59 -17.51 16.61
C ASP A 322 14.95 -16.77 17.90
N ILE A 323 14.00 -16.04 18.49
CA ILE A 323 14.19 -15.31 19.76
C ILE A 323 14.49 -16.28 20.91
N PHE A 324 13.74 -17.39 21.02
CA PHE A 324 13.93 -18.33 22.12
C PHE A 324 15.20 -19.16 21.94
N GLU A 325 15.51 -19.64 20.73
CA GLU A 325 16.78 -20.29 20.42
C GLU A 325 17.93 -19.36 20.83
N ALA A 326 17.91 -18.11 20.36
CA ALA A 326 18.84 -17.08 20.79
C ALA A 326 18.97 -16.91 22.32
N SER A 327 17.85 -16.94 23.04
CA SER A 327 17.81 -16.66 24.48
C SER A 327 18.26 -17.83 25.36
N PHE A 328 18.10 -19.06 24.89
CA PHE A 328 18.30 -20.27 25.68
C PHE A 328 19.44 -21.18 25.17
N SER A 329 20.05 -20.87 24.02
CA SER A 329 21.16 -21.67 23.46
C SER A 329 22.44 -21.68 24.30
N ASP A 330 22.69 -20.64 25.09
CA ASP A 330 23.93 -20.50 25.88
C ASP A 330 23.93 -21.33 27.18
N SER A 331 22.82 -22.00 27.56
CA SER A 331 22.70 -22.72 28.84
C SER A 331 23.07 -24.22 28.77
N GLY A 332 23.64 -24.71 27.67
CA GLY A 332 24.05 -26.12 27.54
C GLY A 332 22.90 -27.14 27.47
N SER A 333 21.65 -26.67 27.46
CA SER A 333 20.43 -27.45 27.23
C SER A 333 19.91 -27.16 25.83
N VAL A 334 19.60 -28.20 25.04
CA VAL A 334 18.93 -28.04 23.75
C VAL A 334 17.50 -27.56 24.01
N PHE A 335 17.30 -26.25 24.01
CA PHE A 335 15.97 -25.67 24.00
C PHE A 335 15.38 -25.88 22.62
N SER A 336 14.25 -26.59 22.54
CA SER A 336 13.54 -26.85 21.29
C SER A 336 12.13 -26.30 21.42
N TRP A 337 11.89 -25.16 20.76
CA TRP A 337 10.54 -24.66 20.55
C TRP A 337 9.90 -25.47 19.40
N PRO A 338 8.67 -25.98 19.55
CA PRO A 338 8.01 -26.80 18.54
C PRO A 338 7.46 -25.92 17.40
N SER A 339 8.33 -25.28 16.63
CA SER A 339 7.98 -24.38 15.52
C SER A 339 7.13 -25.06 14.45
N ASP A 340 7.26 -26.38 14.27
CA ASP A 340 6.40 -27.18 13.39
C ASP A 340 4.94 -27.30 13.87
N PHE A 341 4.68 -27.02 15.15
CA PHE A 341 3.34 -27.08 15.75
C PHE A 341 2.75 -25.69 16.01
N ILE A 342 3.57 -24.76 16.50
CA ILE A 342 3.18 -23.37 16.69
C ILE A 342 4.39 -22.47 16.45
N ASP A 343 4.26 -21.54 15.51
CA ASP A 343 5.21 -20.46 15.38
C ASP A 343 4.53 -19.09 15.33
N ILE A 344 5.19 -18.10 15.94
CA ILE A 344 4.74 -16.71 16.00
C ILE A 344 5.76 -15.87 15.25
N VAL A 345 5.39 -15.37 14.07
CA VAL A 345 6.29 -14.58 13.22
C VAL A 345 5.88 -13.12 13.29
N PHE A 346 6.74 -12.26 13.83
CA PHE A 346 6.53 -10.82 13.88
C PHE A 346 7.00 -10.16 12.58
N HIS A 347 6.14 -9.32 11.99
CA HIS A 347 6.40 -8.67 10.70
C HIS A 347 6.88 -7.22 10.84
N PRO A 348 7.51 -6.64 9.78
CA PRO A 348 7.79 -5.22 9.69
C PRO A 348 6.56 -4.35 9.97
N GLY A 349 6.76 -3.30 10.77
CA GLY A 349 5.67 -2.48 11.32
C GLY A 349 5.33 -2.80 12.79
N SER A 350 5.82 -3.93 13.30
CA SER A 350 5.82 -4.25 14.73
C SER A 350 6.88 -3.42 15.49
N ASN A 351 6.50 -2.90 16.65
CA ASN A 351 7.33 -2.03 17.47
C ASN A 351 7.17 -2.33 18.96
N LEU A 352 8.29 -2.46 19.67
CA LEU A 352 8.35 -2.45 21.13
C LEU A 352 8.80 -1.09 21.62
N TYR A 353 7.96 -0.43 22.40
CA TYR A 353 8.25 0.83 23.06
C TYR A 353 8.54 0.62 24.54
N TYR A 354 9.46 1.41 25.06
CA TYR A 354 9.71 1.51 26.50
C TYR A 354 9.64 2.96 26.93
N ARG A 355 8.77 3.25 27.89
CA ARG A 355 8.67 4.58 28.51
C ARG A 355 9.26 4.54 29.91
N ARG A 356 10.12 5.52 30.23
CA ARG A 356 10.76 5.59 31.55
C ARG A 356 9.73 5.70 32.68
N LYS A 357 10.16 5.31 33.88
CA LYS A 357 9.48 5.68 35.13
C LYS A 357 9.78 7.15 35.46
N THR A 358 8.76 7.91 35.84
CA THR A 358 8.88 9.30 36.28
C THR A 358 7.93 9.54 37.46
N ASP A 359 8.40 10.28 38.45
CA ASP A 359 7.60 10.74 39.60
C ASP A 359 6.98 12.14 39.34
N GLY A 360 7.25 12.74 38.18
CA GLY A 360 6.77 14.08 37.76
C GLY A 360 5.44 14.07 36.98
N ASP A 361 4.99 15.25 36.53
CA ASP A 361 3.74 15.40 35.78
C ASP A 361 3.84 14.80 34.37
N ILE A 362 3.27 13.60 34.21
CA ILE A 362 3.17 12.85 32.94
C ILE A 362 2.51 13.69 31.83
N LYS A 363 1.67 14.69 32.15
CA LYS A 363 1.00 15.53 31.15
C LYS A 363 1.96 16.38 30.33
N GLN A 364 3.04 16.87 30.93
CA GLN A 364 4.03 17.69 30.23
C GLN A 364 4.86 16.85 29.24
N GLU A 365 5.26 15.65 29.66
CA GLU A 365 5.91 14.69 28.76
C GLU A 365 4.96 14.22 27.65
N ASN A 366 3.68 14.00 27.95
CA ASN A 366 2.68 13.61 26.95
C ASN A 366 2.46 14.69 25.89
N ALA A 367 2.40 15.96 26.28
CA ALA A 367 2.28 17.07 25.32
C ALA A 367 3.47 17.13 24.35
N ILE A 368 4.67 16.86 24.86
CA ILE A 368 5.89 16.80 24.05
C ILE A 368 5.86 15.58 23.14
N ILE A 369 5.58 14.38 23.66
CA ILE A 369 5.47 13.14 22.87
C ILE A 369 4.39 13.25 21.78
N SER A 370 3.26 13.91 22.08
CA SER A 370 2.18 14.16 21.09
C SER A 370 2.67 15.04 19.94
N SER A 371 3.43 16.09 20.25
CA SER A 371 4.05 16.94 19.22
C SER A 371 5.09 16.21 18.36
N LEU A 372 5.71 15.15 18.90
CA LEU A 372 6.62 14.27 18.14
C LEU A 372 5.85 13.38 17.17
N ALA A 373 4.70 12.83 17.57
CA ALA A 373 3.86 11.99 16.73
C ALA A 373 3.23 12.78 15.56
N GLU A 374 2.78 14.02 15.79
CA GLU A 374 2.19 14.88 14.75
C GLU A 374 3.19 15.31 13.66
N LYS A 375 4.48 15.43 13.98
CA LYS A 375 5.52 15.86 13.04
C LYS A 375 6.30 14.71 12.41
N SER A 376 6.34 13.55 13.07
CA SER A 376 7.14 12.40 12.62
C SER A 376 6.25 11.34 11.98
N LEU A 377 6.19 11.35 10.65
CA LEU A 377 5.72 10.23 9.81
C LEU A 377 6.44 8.88 10.11
N LEU A 378 7.42 8.85 11.02
CA LEU A 378 8.23 7.68 11.37
C LEU A 378 7.61 6.80 12.48
N LEU A 379 6.66 7.33 13.27
CA LEU A 379 6.11 6.58 14.41
C LEU A 379 4.82 5.81 14.07
N ASN A 380 4.12 6.15 12.98
CA ASN A 380 2.94 5.47 12.42
C ASN A 380 1.81 5.08 13.43
N GLN A 381 1.85 5.53 14.69
CA GLN A 381 1.01 5.07 15.78
C GLN A 381 0.74 6.17 16.81
N ASP A 382 -0.46 6.14 17.39
CA ASP A 382 -0.83 7.00 18.49
C ASP A 382 -0.25 6.49 19.82
N ILE A 383 0.89 7.06 20.21
CA ILE A 383 1.61 6.73 21.43
C ILE A 383 1.29 7.67 22.61
N THR A 384 0.32 8.59 22.46
CA THR A 384 0.07 9.65 23.47
C THR A 384 -0.49 9.09 24.78
N ASN A 385 -1.02 7.87 24.76
CA ASN A 385 -1.66 7.21 25.90
C ASN A 385 -0.73 6.23 26.67
N TYR A 386 0.52 6.04 26.22
CA TYR A 386 1.43 5.05 26.77
C TYR A 386 1.90 5.43 28.18
N GLN A 387 1.59 4.61 29.19
CA GLN A 387 2.06 4.80 30.57
C GLN A 387 3.52 4.34 30.77
N PRO A 388 4.19 4.70 31.88
CA PRO A 388 5.51 4.14 32.20
C PRO A 388 5.54 2.60 32.17
N GLY A 389 6.46 2.01 31.40
CA GLY A 389 6.50 0.56 31.14
C GLY A 389 6.77 0.20 29.68
N PHE A 390 6.59 -1.08 29.34
CA PHE A 390 6.70 -1.56 27.96
C PHE A 390 5.36 -1.51 27.26
N HIS A 391 5.38 -1.18 25.98
CA HIS A 391 4.23 -1.25 25.09
C HIS A 391 4.65 -1.95 23.82
N LEU A 392 3.96 -3.01 23.45
CA LEU A 392 4.21 -3.76 22.24
C LEU A 392 3.03 -3.55 21.31
N HIS A 393 3.33 -3.03 20.14
CA HIS A 393 2.46 -3.16 18.99
C HIS A 393 3.05 -4.23 18.07
N ALA A 394 2.28 -5.26 17.76
CA ALA A 394 2.77 -6.38 16.98
C ALA A 394 1.79 -6.74 15.86
N LEU A 395 2.31 -6.82 14.65
CA LEU A 395 1.68 -7.52 13.53
C LEU A 395 2.38 -8.87 13.44
N PHE A 396 1.63 -9.94 13.65
CA PHE A 396 2.23 -11.27 13.68
C PHE A 396 1.29 -12.35 13.17
N ASP A 397 1.91 -13.35 12.56
CA ASP A 397 1.22 -14.55 12.12
C ASP A 397 1.40 -15.64 13.18
N ILE A 398 0.31 -16.33 13.55
CA ILE A 398 0.38 -17.58 14.30
C ILE A 398 0.04 -18.71 13.32
N THR A 399 0.98 -19.61 13.09
CA THR A 399 0.73 -20.83 12.31
C THR A 399 0.48 -21.99 13.26
N LEU A 400 -0.75 -22.54 13.23
CA LEU A 400 -1.13 -23.76 13.97
C LEU A 400 -1.28 -24.93 12.98
N ILE A 401 -2.47 -25.02 12.37
CA ILE A 401 -2.78 -25.88 11.20
C ILE A 401 -2.98 -24.99 9.96
N GLU A 402 -3.56 -23.81 10.16
CA GLU A 402 -3.63 -22.71 9.20
C GLU A 402 -2.90 -21.49 9.79
N THR A 403 -2.42 -20.59 8.92
CA THR A 403 -1.78 -19.33 9.33
C THR A 403 -2.84 -18.28 9.61
N LEU A 404 -2.94 -17.87 10.88
CA LEU A 404 -3.81 -16.80 11.34
C LEU A 404 -3.02 -15.50 11.36
N LYS A 405 -3.56 -14.43 10.77
CA LYS A 405 -2.95 -13.09 10.81
C LYS A 405 -3.52 -12.28 11.96
N LEU A 406 -2.67 -11.78 12.83
CA LEU A 406 -3.07 -11.07 14.04
C LEU A 406 -2.43 -9.70 14.13
N LYS A 407 -3.15 -8.82 14.81
CA LYS A 407 -2.67 -7.54 15.31
C LYS A 407 -2.84 -7.55 16.82
N GLY A 408 -1.77 -7.29 17.56
CA GLY A 408 -1.80 -7.22 19.02
C GLY A 408 -1.25 -5.91 19.54
N ASP A 409 -1.95 -5.34 20.51
CA ASP A 409 -1.50 -4.22 21.32
C ASP A 409 -1.40 -4.69 22.78
N MET A 410 -0.21 -4.60 23.37
CA MET A 410 0.07 -5.06 24.73
C MET A 410 0.78 -3.96 25.51
N GLN A 411 0.27 -3.67 26.70
CA GLN A 411 0.82 -2.76 27.67
C GLN A 411 1.26 -3.53 28.91
N ILE A 412 2.53 -3.40 29.28
CA ILE A 412 3.15 -4.01 30.46
C ILE A 412 3.59 -2.89 31.40
N THR A 413 2.92 -2.77 32.53
CA THR A 413 3.21 -1.74 33.56
C THR A 413 3.56 -2.40 34.89
N LYS A 414 3.89 -1.57 35.89
CA LYS A 414 4.04 -2.05 37.28
C LYS A 414 2.75 -2.63 37.88
N GLU A 415 1.58 -2.26 37.34
CA GLU A 415 0.27 -2.67 37.86
C GLU A 415 -0.21 -4.01 37.25
N GLY A 416 0.48 -4.50 36.21
CA GLY A 416 0.12 -5.71 35.48
C GLY A 416 0.27 -5.55 33.97
N VAL A 417 -0.30 -6.52 33.24
CA VAL A 417 -0.30 -6.59 31.78
C VAL A 417 -1.72 -6.42 31.29
N ASN A 418 -1.92 -5.56 30.30
CA ASN A 418 -3.13 -5.48 29.48
C ASN A 418 -2.75 -5.81 28.05
N ALA A 419 -3.46 -6.71 27.39
CA ALA A 419 -3.24 -7.07 26.00
C ALA A 419 -4.58 -7.22 25.28
N GLU A 420 -4.61 -6.74 24.05
CA GLU A 420 -5.67 -6.92 23.09
C GLU A 420 -5.06 -7.50 21.82
N ILE A 421 -5.56 -8.64 21.37
CA ILE A 421 -5.05 -9.37 20.21
C ILE A 421 -6.24 -9.65 19.29
N GLN A 422 -6.27 -9.00 18.14
CA GLN A 422 -7.32 -9.11 17.14
C GLN A 422 -6.85 -9.99 15.98
N LEU A 423 -7.69 -10.94 15.58
CA LEU A 423 -7.51 -11.63 14.29
C LEU A 423 -8.02 -10.70 13.18
N LEU A 424 -7.24 -10.55 12.11
CA LEU A 424 -7.60 -9.66 11.01
C LEU A 424 -8.74 -10.21 10.14
N ASN A 425 -8.97 -11.52 10.18
CA ASN A 425 -9.99 -12.21 9.39
C ASN A 425 -10.92 -13.05 10.29
N PRO A 426 -12.19 -13.27 9.88
CA PRO A 426 -13.05 -14.27 10.51
C PRO A 426 -12.46 -15.68 10.43
N ILE A 427 -12.69 -16.52 11.44
CA ILE A 427 -12.38 -17.95 11.38
C ILE A 427 -13.59 -18.68 10.80
N SER A 428 -13.40 -19.43 9.71
CA SER A 428 -14.48 -20.20 9.08
C SER A 428 -14.30 -21.69 9.34
N LEU A 429 -15.24 -22.29 10.08
CA LEU A 429 -15.34 -23.72 10.34
C LEU A 429 -16.59 -24.26 9.64
N PHE A 430 -16.47 -24.58 8.35
CA PHE A 430 -17.57 -25.00 7.48
C PHE A 430 -18.71 -23.97 7.45
N ILE A 431 -19.85 -24.29 8.07
CA ILE A 431 -21.07 -23.48 8.16
C ILE A 431 -21.10 -22.58 9.41
N LEU A 432 -20.08 -22.68 10.28
CA LEU A 432 -19.90 -21.86 11.47
C LEU A 432 -18.77 -20.85 11.22
N GLN A 433 -19.05 -19.56 11.37
CA GLN A 433 -18.06 -18.52 11.22
C GLN A 433 -17.92 -17.74 12.54
N ILE A 434 -16.69 -17.65 13.04
CA ILE A 434 -16.33 -16.84 14.21
C ILE A 434 -15.86 -15.49 13.67
N THR A 435 -16.69 -14.46 13.83
CA THR A 435 -16.45 -13.11 13.31
C THR A 435 -15.98 -12.18 14.42
N GLY A 436 -15.57 -10.95 14.04
CA GLY A 436 -15.40 -9.87 15.00
C GLY A 436 -16.73 -9.42 15.61
N PHE A 437 -16.64 -8.67 16.70
CA PHE A 437 -17.81 -8.12 17.37
C PHE A 437 -18.08 -6.70 16.89
N GLY A 438 -19.30 -6.40 16.42
CA GLY A 438 -19.63 -5.07 15.90
C GLY A 438 -19.07 -4.82 14.50
N GLN A 439 -18.13 -3.87 14.37
CA GLN A 439 -17.51 -3.47 13.08
C GLN A 439 -16.18 -4.20 12.80
N ASP A 440 -15.68 -4.98 13.75
CA ASP A 440 -14.42 -5.69 13.62
C ASP A 440 -14.54 -6.88 12.63
N PRO A 441 -13.55 -7.10 11.76
CA PRO A 441 -13.60 -8.19 10.79
C PRO A 441 -13.38 -9.57 11.44
N GLY A 442 -12.49 -9.70 12.44
CA GLY A 442 -12.19 -10.96 13.11
C GLY A 442 -12.25 -10.86 14.65
N PRO A 443 -12.23 -12.02 15.36
CA PRO A 443 -12.40 -12.07 16.80
C PRO A 443 -11.24 -11.43 17.57
N THR A 444 -11.53 -10.95 18.79
CA THR A 444 -10.56 -10.25 19.64
C THR A 444 -10.39 -10.96 20.98
N LEU A 445 -9.15 -11.27 21.31
CA LEU A 445 -8.74 -11.77 22.61
C LEU A 445 -8.25 -10.63 23.50
N PHE A 446 -8.78 -10.56 24.71
CA PHE A 446 -8.35 -9.61 25.73
C PHE A 446 -7.77 -10.35 26.93
N PHE A 447 -6.65 -9.86 27.42
CA PHE A 447 -5.99 -10.33 28.64
C PHE A 447 -5.66 -9.13 29.52
N SER A 448 -6.01 -9.18 30.80
CA SER A 448 -5.68 -8.15 31.79
C SER A 448 -5.30 -8.84 33.10
N THR A 449 -4.23 -8.38 33.73
CA THR A 449 -3.91 -8.68 35.13
C THR A 449 -3.96 -7.43 36.01
N VAL A 450 -4.30 -6.27 35.41
CA VAL A 450 -4.43 -4.99 36.11
C VAL A 450 -5.76 -4.99 36.87
N LYS A 451 -5.69 -4.83 38.20
CA LYS A 451 -6.82 -4.89 39.17
C LYS A 451 -7.49 -6.26 39.31
N GLU A 452 -7.75 -6.98 38.21
CA GLU A 452 -8.30 -8.34 38.19
C GLU A 452 -7.66 -9.17 37.07
N ASN A 453 -7.48 -10.48 37.31
CA ASN A 453 -7.02 -11.43 36.29
C ASN A 453 -8.19 -11.80 35.38
N LYS A 454 -8.26 -11.17 34.21
CA LYS A 454 -9.33 -11.32 33.24
C LYS A 454 -8.76 -11.81 31.91
N PHE A 455 -9.31 -12.90 31.41
CA PHE A 455 -9.09 -13.38 30.05
C PHE A 455 -10.46 -13.47 29.39
N SER A 456 -10.67 -12.75 28.29
CA SER A 456 -11.95 -12.73 27.60
C SER A 456 -11.76 -12.81 26.10
N PHE A 457 -12.57 -13.62 25.44
CA PHE A 457 -12.63 -13.77 24.00
C PHE A 457 -13.93 -13.12 23.51
N ARG A 458 -13.81 -12.11 22.63
CA ARG A 458 -14.93 -11.35 22.09
C ARG A 458 -15.08 -11.66 20.61
N CYS A 459 -16.23 -12.20 20.21
CA CYS A 459 -16.51 -12.59 18.84
C CYS A 459 -18.01 -12.48 18.53
N GLY A 460 -18.33 -12.42 17.24
CA GLY A 460 -19.64 -12.80 16.71
C GLY A 460 -19.63 -14.26 16.24
N LEU A 461 -20.80 -14.88 16.16
CA LEU A 461 -20.95 -16.24 15.64
C LEU A 461 -22.08 -16.29 14.62
N LEU A 462 -21.69 -16.60 13.39
CA LEU A 462 -22.63 -16.85 12.29
C LEU A 462 -22.76 -18.35 12.08
N PHE A 463 -23.99 -18.85 12.06
CA PHE A 463 -24.32 -20.22 11.70
C PHE A 463 -25.23 -20.21 10.47
N PHE A 464 -24.79 -20.84 9.37
CA PHE A 464 -25.43 -20.68 8.05
C PHE A 464 -25.67 -19.19 7.69
N LYS A 465 -24.66 -18.34 7.94
CA LYS A 465 -24.69 -16.87 7.75
C LYS A 465 -25.74 -16.11 8.59
N HIS A 466 -26.42 -16.75 9.53
CA HIS A 466 -27.31 -16.07 10.48
C HIS A 466 -26.66 -15.90 11.85
N ASP A 467 -26.97 -14.80 12.53
CA ASP A 467 -26.58 -14.58 13.92
C ASP A 467 -27.24 -15.62 14.83
N PHE A 468 -26.41 -16.44 15.47
CA PHE A 468 -26.81 -17.40 16.50
C PHE A 468 -26.03 -17.06 17.78
N GLY A 469 -26.55 -16.14 18.58
CA GLY A 469 -25.72 -15.39 19.54
C GLY A 469 -26.31 -15.08 20.91
N LEU A 470 -27.39 -15.75 21.36
CA LEU A 470 -27.98 -15.39 22.66
C LEU A 470 -27.22 -15.92 23.87
N ASN A 471 -26.60 -17.11 23.79
CA ASN A 471 -25.79 -17.71 24.86
C ASN A 471 -24.75 -18.67 24.27
N VAL A 472 -23.61 -18.15 23.79
CA VAL A 472 -22.55 -19.02 23.27
C VAL A 472 -21.46 -19.21 24.31
N GLU A 473 -21.34 -20.44 24.80
CA GLU A 473 -20.22 -20.92 25.58
C GLU A 473 -19.44 -21.94 24.74
N VAL A 474 -18.16 -21.67 24.48
CA VAL A 474 -17.25 -22.58 23.78
C VAL A 474 -16.19 -23.05 24.77
N SER A 475 -16.05 -24.36 24.93
CA SER A 475 -15.06 -24.98 25.81
C SER A 475 -14.19 -25.95 25.02
N GLY A 476 -12.88 -25.87 25.28
CA GLY A 476 -11.90 -26.84 24.81
C GLY A 476 -11.51 -27.75 25.96
N VAL A 477 -11.82 -29.04 25.88
CA VAL A 477 -11.46 -30.03 26.91
C VAL A 477 -10.65 -31.14 26.24
N LYS A 478 -9.52 -31.51 26.85
CA LYS A 478 -8.79 -32.72 26.42
C LYS A 478 -9.54 -33.94 26.94
N ASP A 479 -9.85 -34.87 26.05
CA ASP A 479 -10.52 -36.12 26.44
C ASP A 479 -9.59 -37.04 27.25
N LYS A 480 -10.11 -38.19 27.70
CA LYS A 480 -9.35 -39.18 28.49
C LYS A 480 -8.14 -39.77 27.75
N THR A 481 -8.01 -39.52 26.45
CA THR A 481 -6.88 -39.92 25.60
C THR A 481 -5.90 -38.77 25.32
N GLY A 482 -6.15 -37.59 25.89
CA GLY A 482 -5.33 -36.38 25.73
C GLY A 482 -5.64 -35.58 24.46
N LYS A 483 -6.63 -35.97 23.66
CA LYS A 483 -6.99 -35.30 22.41
C LYS A 483 -7.93 -34.13 22.68
N LEU A 484 -7.67 -33.00 22.03
CA LEU A 484 -8.48 -31.78 22.18
C LEU A 484 -9.84 -31.97 21.52
N LYS A 485 -10.91 -31.81 22.29
CA LYS A 485 -12.28 -31.70 21.82
C LYS A 485 -12.79 -30.29 22.12
N ILE A 486 -13.26 -29.61 21.08
CA ILE A 486 -13.93 -28.32 21.19
C ILE A 486 -15.43 -28.57 21.17
N SER A 487 -16.18 -27.97 22.08
CA SER A 487 -17.64 -28.07 22.12
C SER A 487 -18.28 -26.77 22.56
N GLY A 488 -19.47 -26.50 22.06
CA GLY A 488 -20.27 -25.36 22.49
C GLY A 488 -21.75 -25.52 22.18
N SER A 489 -22.54 -24.53 22.58
CA SER A 489 -23.97 -24.47 22.28
C SER A 489 -24.34 -23.20 21.52
N LEU A 490 -25.28 -23.32 20.60
CA LEU A 490 -25.82 -22.26 19.75
C LEU A 490 -27.30 -22.10 20.09
N SER A 491 -27.77 -20.85 20.16
CA SER A 491 -29.19 -20.53 20.35
C SER A 491 -29.60 -19.33 19.51
N SER A 492 -30.81 -19.37 18.97
CA SER A 492 -31.41 -18.28 18.18
C SER A 492 -32.82 -17.96 18.68
N ASP A 493 -33.17 -16.68 18.68
CA ASP A 493 -34.55 -16.18 18.85
C ASP A 493 -35.35 -16.17 17.55
N LYS A 494 -34.69 -16.31 16.39
CA LYS A 494 -35.35 -16.30 15.08
C LYS A 494 -35.97 -17.66 14.76
N ILE A 495 -37.16 -17.61 14.16
CA ILE A 495 -37.90 -18.79 13.69
C ILE A 495 -37.47 -19.09 12.26
N ALA A 496 -36.78 -20.21 12.05
CA ALA A 496 -36.47 -20.73 10.71
C ALA A 496 -37.37 -21.95 10.42
N SER A 497 -38.69 -21.75 10.44
CA SER A 497 -39.67 -22.81 10.15
C SER A 497 -39.59 -23.21 8.66
N PRO A 498 -39.61 -24.50 8.30
CA PRO A 498 -39.82 -25.68 9.16
C PRO A 498 -38.54 -26.27 9.81
N LEU A 499 -37.35 -25.75 9.48
CA LEU A 499 -36.06 -26.36 9.82
C LEU A 499 -35.71 -26.31 11.32
N LEU A 500 -36.03 -25.21 12.01
CA LEU A 500 -35.74 -25.01 13.43
C LEU A 500 -36.93 -24.36 14.14
N PRO A 501 -37.33 -24.86 15.33
CA PRO A 501 -38.37 -24.23 16.14
C PRO A 501 -37.91 -22.90 16.74
N SER A 502 -38.87 -22.04 17.12
CA SER A 502 -38.62 -20.87 17.98
C SER A 502 -37.92 -21.34 19.25
N SER A 503 -36.71 -20.85 19.53
CA SER A 503 -35.81 -21.25 20.64
C SER A 503 -35.00 -22.55 20.46
N ALA A 504 -34.67 -22.95 19.23
CA ALA A 504 -33.78 -24.08 18.99
C ALA A 504 -32.42 -23.88 19.71
N LYS A 505 -32.00 -24.90 20.46
CA LYS A 505 -30.66 -25.01 21.03
C LYS A 505 -29.93 -26.14 20.33
N LEU A 506 -28.83 -25.82 19.66
CA LEU A 506 -27.99 -26.79 18.96
C LEU A 506 -26.67 -26.93 19.70
N GLY A 507 -26.17 -28.14 19.86
CA GLY A 507 -24.79 -28.35 20.27
C GLY A 507 -23.87 -28.42 19.05
N PHE A 508 -22.62 -28.00 19.18
CA PHE A 508 -21.60 -28.35 18.20
C PHE A 508 -20.37 -28.93 18.88
N SER A 509 -19.66 -29.79 18.16
CA SER A 509 -18.35 -30.25 18.60
C SER A 509 -17.41 -30.53 17.45
N TYR A 510 -16.12 -30.39 17.71
CA TYR A 510 -15.05 -30.71 16.77
C TYR A 510 -13.91 -31.44 17.48
N SER A 511 -13.41 -32.50 16.86
CA SER A 511 -12.12 -33.10 17.19
C SER A 511 -11.50 -33.73 15.95
N LYS A 512 -10.17 -33.84 15.92
CA LYS A 512 -9.45 -34.43 14.79
C LYS A 512 -9.89 -35.86 14.44
N SER A 513 -10.33 -36.65 15.42
CA SER A 513 -10.77 -38.04 15.18
C SER A 513 -12.24 -38.19 14.81
N GLU A 514 -13.08 -37.22 15.18
CA GLU A 514 -14.53 -37.33 14.99
C GLU A 514 -15.10 -36.30 14.00
N GLY A 515 -14.27 -35.38 13.50
CA GLY A 515 -14.68 -34.30 12.61
C GLY A 515 -15.59 -33.27 13.31
N PHE A 516 -16.23 -32.43 12.50
CA PHE A 516 -17.22 -31.45 12.95
C PHE A 516 -18.60 -32.11 13.03
N LYS A 517 -19.32 -31.85 14.12
CA LYS A 517 -20.67 -32.36 14.38
C LYS A 517 -21.56 -31.27 14.93
N ILE A 518 -22.80 -31.22 14.46
CA ILE A 518 -23.90 -30.55 15.16
C ILE A 518 -24.73 -31.62 15.87
N THR A 519 -25.04 -31.40 17.13
CA THR A 519 -25.89 -32.25 17.95
C THR A 519 -27.20 -31.55 18.25
N ASP A 520 -28.21 -32.34 18.62
CA ASP A 520 -29.51 -31.84 19.07
C ASP A 520 -30.28 -31.05 17.97
N TRP A 521 -29.97 -31.31 16.70
CA TRP A 521 -30.78 -30.80 15.59
C TRP A 521 -32.13 -31.55 15.56
N PRO A 522 -33.27 -30.86 15.73
CA PRO A 522 -34.58 -31.51 15.80
C PRO A 522 -35.02 -32.06 14.44
N ALA A 523 -35.73 -33.20 14.45
CA ALA A 523 -36.40 -33.67 13.24
C ALA A 523 -37.45 -32.65 12.77
N PHE A 524 -37.59 -32.50 11.46
CA PHE A 524 -38.54 -31.57 10.85
C PHE A 524 -39.31 -32.21 9.70
N ASN A 525 -40.48 -31.67 9.39
CA ASN A 525 -41.33 -32.15 8.32
C ASN A 525 -41.32 -31.15 7.15
N LEU A 526 -41.24 -31.70 5.94
CA LEU A 526 -41.37 -30.98 4.69
C LEU A 526 -42.69 -31.39 4.02
N ASP A 527 -43.76 -30.66 4.32
CA ASP A 527 -45.10 -30.93 3.82
C ASP A 527 -45.35 -30.30 2.44
N ASN A 528 -46.22 -30.95 1.63
CA ASN A 528 -46.75 -30.41 0.37
C ASN A 528 -45.73 -30.15 -0.75
N ASN A 529 -44.57 -30.80 -0.71
CA ASN A 529 -43.49 -30.53 -1.64
C ASN A 529 -43.47 -31.53 -2.80
N GLN A 530 -43.70 -31.05 -4.02
CA GLN A 530 -43.53 -31.83 -5.26
C GLN A 530 -42.04 -31.99 -5.62
N PHE A 531 -41.16 -32.30 -4.65
CA PHE A 531 -39.72 -32.49 -4.93
C PHE A 531 -39.49 -33.66 -5.89
N ILE A 532 -40.27 -34.73 -5.72
CA ILE A 532 -40.22 -35.94 -6.53
C ILE A 532 -41.60 -36.18 -7.14
N ASN A 533 -41.66 -36.25 -8.47
CA ASN A 533 -42.81 -36.79 -9.17
C ASN A 533 -42.64 -38.30 -9.30
N PHE A 534 -43.19 -39.06 -8.34
CA PHE A 534 -43.03 -40.51 -8.25
C PHE A 534 -43.56 -41.26 -9.49
N ILE A 535 -44.58 -40.73 -10.15
CA ILE A 535 -45.15 -41.34 -11.36
C ILE A 535 -44.19 -41.17 -12.54
N GLU A 536 -43.70 -39.95 -12.76
CA GLU A 536 -42.72 -39.69 -13.82
C GLU A 536 -41.39 -40.43 -13.59
N GLU A 537 -40.92 -40.51 -12.34
CA GLU A 537 -39.71 -41.27 -12.03
C GLU A 537 -39.92 -42.78 -12.20
N LEU A 538 -41.10 -43.32 -11.85
CA LEU A 538 -41.43 -44.72 -12.14
C LEU A 538 -41.49 -44.99 -13.65
N LYS A 539 -42.07 -44.09 -14.46
CA LYS A 539 -42.06 -44.18 -15.93
C LYS A 539 -40.62 -44.20 -16.47
N LYS A 540 -39.74 -43.31 -16.00
CA LYS A 540 -38.32 -43.32 -16.41
C LYS A 540 -37.64 -44.63 -16.02
N PHE A 541 -37.89 -45.10 -14.80
CA PHE A 541 -37.29 -46.33 -14.29
C PHE A 541 -37.72 -47.57 -15.09
N SER A 542 -39.00 -47.65 -15.51
CA SER A 542 -39.50 -48.75 -16.34
C SER A 542 -38.91 -48.77 -17.75
N HIS A 543 -38.60 -47.62 -18.35
CA HIS A 543 -38.04 -47.55 -19.71
C HIS A 543 -36.52 -47.77 -19.76
N SER A 544 -35.83 -47.75 -18.61
CA SER A 544 -34.36 -47.76 -18.54
C SER A 544 -33.68 -49.07 -19.00
N LYS A 545 -34.44 -50.17 -19.14
CA LYS A 545 -33.90 -51.51 -19.52
C LYS A 545 -34.10 -51.90 -20.99
N GLY A 546 -34.72 -51.04 -21.82
CA GLY A 546 -34.84 -51.27 -23.27
C GLY A 546 -35.65 -52.51 -23.67
N SER A 547 -36.60 -52.95 -22.84
CA SER A 547 -37.40 -54.14 -23.10
C SER A 547 -38.68 -53.83 -23.91
N ASN A 548 -39.30 -54.87 -24.51
CA ASN A 548 -40.55 -54.76 -25.27
C ASN A 548 -41.82 -54.88 -24.37
N CYS A 549 -41.72 -54.66 -23.05
CA CYS A 549 -42.75 -55.00 -22.06
C CYS A 549 -43.97 -54.07 -21.95
N GLY A 550 -44.23 -53.21 -22.94
CA GLY A 550 -45.33 -52.22 -22.90
C GLY A 550 -44.96 -50.94 -22.13
N GLN A 551 -45.76 -49.88 -22.26
CA GLN A 551 -45.46 -48.55 -21.72
C GLN A 551 -46.45 -48.09 -20.64
N LEU A 552 -45.93 -47.46 -19.59
CA LEU A 552 -46.71 -46.79 -18.54
C LEU A 552 -47.14 -45.40 -19.02
N THR A 553 -48.38 -45.23 -19.49
CA THR A 553 -48.78 -44.05 -20.29
C THR A 553 -49.96 -43.23 -19.75
N GLN A 554 -50.92 -43.85 -19.07
CA GLN A 554 -52.20 -43.26 -18.65
C GLN A 554 -52.45 -43.50 -17.16
N PHE A 555 -52.01 -42.57 -16.32
CA PHE A 555 -52.37 -42.51 -14.90
C PHE A 555 -53.52 -41.51 -14.71
N VAL A 556 -54.53 -41.89 -13.94
CA VAL A 556 -55.81 -41.15 -13.91
C VAL A 556 -55.86 -40.12 -12.78
N ASN A 557 -54.89 -40.16 -11.86
CA ASN A 557 -54.92 -39.39 -10.59
C ASN A 557 -53.59 -38.67 -10.27
N GLU A 558 -52.78 -38.33 -11.27
CA GLU A 558 -51.43 -37.77 -11.07
C GLU A 558 -51.41 -36.48 -10.20
N HIS A 559 -52.44 -35.65 -10.31
CA HIS A 559 -52.53 -34.37 -9.57
C HIS A 559 -53.02 -34.49 -8.12
N LEU A 560 -53.52 -35.67 -7.72
CA LEU A 560 -54.01 -35.92 -6.35
C LEU A 560 -52.95 -36.57 -5.46
N LEU A 561 -51.84 -37.02 -6.04
CA LEU A 561 -50.71 -37.63 -5.34
C LEU A 561 -49.84 -36.53 -4.72
N THR A 562 -49.64 -36.60 -3.40
CA THR A 562 -48.74 -35.74 -2.66
C THR A 562 -47.74 -36.59 -1.87
N SER A 563 -46.56 -36.02 -1.62
CA SER A 563 -45.56 -36.65 -0.75
C SER A 563 -45.15 -35.71 0.38
N LYS A 564 -44.85 -36.31 1.53
CA LYS A 564 -44.36 -35.64 2.74
C LYS A 564 -43.08 -36.31 3.16
N PHE A 565 -42.10 -35.52 3.61
CA PHE A 565 -40.84 -36.04 4.11
C PHE A 565 -40.67 -35.65 5.58
N SER A 566 -40.44 -36.64 6.44
CA SER A 566 -40.04 -36.42 7.82
C SER A 566 -38.55 -36.71 7.93
N ILE A 567 -37.76 -35.67 8.21
CA ILE A 567 -36.31 -35.68 8.10
C ILE A 567 -35.67 -35.56 9.48
N SER A 568 -34.75 -36.47 9.75
CA SER A 568 -33.81 -36.45 10.88
C SER A 568 -32.41 -36.13 10.33
N PRO A 569 -31.96 -34.88 10.39
CA PRO A 569 -30.68 -34.49 9.83
C PRO A 569 -29.52 -34.90 10.74
N SER A 570 -28.38 -35.18 10.12
CA SER A 570 -27.10 -35.36 10.80
C SER A 570 -25.97 -34.82 9.93
N PHE A 571 -24.77 -34.79 10.48
CA PHE A 571 -23.59 -34.27 9.81
C PHE A 571 -22.51 -35.34 9.79
N ASN A 572 -21.83 -35.47 8.67
CA ASN A 572 -20.71 -36.36 8.52
C ASN A 572 -19.52 -35.63 7.92
N THR A 573 -18.37 -35.72 8.57
CA THR A 573 -17.12 -35.17 8.04
C THR A 573 -16.38 -36.29 7.32
N LYS A 574 -16.11 -36.10 6.03
CA LYS A 574 -15.35 -37.05 5.22
C LYS A 574 -14.08 -36.37 4.75
N THR A 575 -12.94 -37.00 5.02
CA THR A 575 -11.67 -36.53 4.48
C THR A 575 -11.62 -36.91 3.00
N ASP A 576 -11.54 -35.90 2.16
CA ASP A 576 -11.33 -36.11 0.73
C ASP A 576 -9.92 -36.71 0.53
N THR A 577 -9.88 -37.92 -0.02
CA THR A 577 -8.63 -38.67 -0.22
C THR A 577 -7.68 -37.98 -1.21
N SER A 578 -8.15 -36.99 -1.97
CA SER A 578 -7.35 -36.23 -2.93
C SER A 578 -6.74 -34.94 -2.38
N SER A 579 -7.45 -34.22 -1.50
CA SER A 579 -7.00 -32.94 -0.92
C SER A 579 -6.50 -33.04 0.52
N GLN A 580 -6.75 -34.16 1.20
CA GLN A 580 -6.62 -34.31 2.67
C GLN A 580 -7.40 -33.26 3.48
N ASN A 581 -8.30 -32.52 2.83
CA ASN A 581 -9.16 -31.57 3.50
C ASN A 581 -10.46 -32.27 3.91
N ASP A 582 -10.88 -31.98 5.13
CA ASP A 582 -12.14 -32.44 5.66
C ASP A 582 -13.29 -31.71 4.95
N GLN A 583 -14.26 -32.46 4.42
CA GLN A 583 -15.49 -31.93 3.82
C GLN A 583 -16.69 -32.29 4.70
N LEU A 584 -17.60 -31.33 4.88
CA LEU A 584 -18.81 -31.52 5.68
C LEU A 584 -19.99 -31.89 4.79
N TYR A 585 -20.59 -33.05 5.05
CA TYR A 585 -21.81 -33.51 4.38
C TYR A 585 -23.01 -33.34 5.31
N PHE A 586 -24.12 -32.84 4.75
CA PHE A 586 -25.42 -32.89 5.40
C PHE A 586 -26.09 -34.22 5.03
N VAL A 587 -26.41 -35.01 6.03
CA VAL A 587 -26.96 -36.35 5.87
C VAL A 587 -28.42 -36.32 6.30
N LEU A 588 -29.31 -36.62 5.36
CA LEU A 588 -30.74 -36.69 5.53
C LEU A 588 -31.14 -38.15 5.70
N ASP A 589 -31.64 -38.48 6.87
CA ASP A 589 -32.33 -39.74 7.12
C ASP A 589 -33.79 -39.46 7.48
N GLY A 590 -34.64 -40.49 7.47
CA GLY A 590 -36.01 -40.36 7.92
C GLY A 590 -37.00 -41.20 7.13
N LYS A 591 -38.18 -40.63 6.90
CA LYS A 591 -39.32 -41.32 6.30
C LYS A 591 -39.97 -40.45 5.23
N TYR A 592 -40.52 -41.09 4.21
CA TYR A 592 -41.37 -40.45 3.22
C TYR A 592 -42.74 -41.10 3.22
N THR A 593 -43.77 -40.27 3.14
CA THR A 593 -45.17 -40.66 3.16
C THR A 593 -45.79 -40.23 1.85
N MET A 594 -46.49 -41.13 1.16
CA MET A 594 -47.29 -40.78 0.00
C MET A 594 -48.77 -40.79 0.38
N ALA A 595 -49.47 -39.76 -0.11
CA ALA A 595 -50.87 -39.52 0.18
C ALA A 595 -51.64 -39.26 -1.11
N MET A 596 -52.88 -39.75 -1.16
CA MET A 596 -53.80 -39.57 -2.28
C MET A 596 -55.00 -38.79 -1.78
N ALA A 597 -55.32 -37.67 -2.42
CA ALA A 597 -56.43 -36.78 -2.01
C ALA A 597 -56.40 -36.40 -0.51
N GLY A 598 -55.20 -36.24 0.06
CA GLY A 598 -54.99 -35.87 1.47
C GLY A 598 -54.99 -37.02 2.47
N THR A 599 -55.22 -38.27 2.03
CA THR A 599 -55.13 -39.47 2.88
C THR A 599 -53.79 -40.18 2.66
N ASP A 600 -53.00 -40.31 3.72
CA ASP A 600 -51.73 -41.04 3.72
C ASP A 600 -52.02 -42.54 3.49
N PHE A 601 -51.44 -43.15 2.46
CA PHE A 601 -51.65 -44.57 2.14
C PHE A 601 -50.41 -45.43 2.32
N VAL A 602 -49.23 -44.82 2.35
CA VAL A 602 -47.97 -45.53 2.58
C VAL A 602 -46.95 -44.62 3.24
N THR A 603 -46.23 -45.14 4.23
CA THR A 603 -45.06 -44.49 4.83
C THR A 603 -43.88 -45.46 4.82
N LEU A 604 -42.77 -45.05 4.21
CA LEU A 604 -41.57 -45.86 4.05
C LEU A 604 -40.37 -45.14 4.65
N SER A 605 -39.45 -45.90 5.24
CA SER A 605 -38.14 -45.37 5.64
C SER A 605 -37.27 -45.09 4.43
N PHE A 606 -36.33 -44.17 4.56
CA PHE A 606 -35.33 -43.90 3.53
C PHE A 606 -34.54 -45.18 3.23
N PRO A 607 -34.50 -45.67 1.98
CA PRO A 607 -33.79 -46.91 1.66
C PRO A 607 -32.28 -46.78 1.83
N LYS A 608 -31.76 -45.58 1.61
CA LYS A 608 -30.40 -45.13 1.92
C LYS A 608 -30.48 -43.68 2.40
N SER A 609 -29.62 -43.30 3.34
CA SER A 609 -29.49 -41.90 3.74
C SER A 609 -29.07 -41.07 2.53
N VAL A 610 -29.70 -39.91 2.36
CA VAL A 610 -29.39 -38.97 1.28
C VAL A 610 -28.38 -37.98 1.82
N GLU A 611 -27.19 -37.93 1.24
CA GLU A 611 -26.14 -37.01 1.67
C GLU A 611 -25.75 -36.05 0.55
N PHE A 612 -25.46 -34.80 0.91
CA PHE A 612 -24.89 -33.82 -0.01
C PHE A 612 -23.83 -32.97 0.68
N LEU A 613 -22.85 -32.52 -0.10
CA LEU A 613 -21.77 -31.65 0.37
C LEU A 613 -22.36 -30.29 0.77
N LEU A 614 -22.03 -29.79 1.96
CA LEU A 614 -22.41 -28.45 2.40
C LEU A 614 -21.40 -27.41 1.91
N PRO A 615 -21.81 -26.47 1.04
CA PRO A 615 -20.99 -25.31 0.71
C PRO A 615 -20.75 -24.45 1.95
N SER A 616 -19.53 -23.96 2.13
CA SER A 616 -19.16 -23.06 3.23
C SER A 616 -19.92 -21.72 3.21
N ASN A 617 -20.53 -21.36 2.08
CA ASN A 617 -21.30 -20.14 1.90
C ASN A 617 -22.82 -20.35 1.90
N LEU A 618 -23.32 -21.55 2.21
CA LEU A 618 -24.76 -21.83 2.22
C LEU A 618 -25.46 -21.07 3.36
N SER A 619 -26.50 -20.30 3.05
CA SER A 619 -27.32 -19.64 4.06
C SER A 619 -28.47 -20.53 4.57
N LEU A 620 -29.03 -20.20 5.73
CA LEU A 620 -30.14 -20.97 6.31
C LEU A 620 -31.41 -20.87 5.45
N GLU A 621 -31.57 -19.76 4.71
CA GLU A 621 -32.67 -19.53 3.77
C GLU A 621 -32.54 -20.37 2.49
N GLU A 622 -31.31 -20.69 2.06
CA GLU A 622 -31.03 -21.51 0.88
C GLU A 622 -31.05 -23.03 1.19
N LEU A 623 -30.89 -23.41 2.47
CA LEU A 623 -30.82 -24.81 2.91
C LEU A 623 -32.05 -25.66 2.49
N PRO A 624 -33.32 -25.18 2.57
CA PRO A 624 -34.47 -25.94 2.10
C PRO A 624 -34.38 -26.32 0.60
N ASN A 625 -33.87 -25.42 -0.24
CA ASN A 625 -33.71 -25.67 -1.68
C ASN A 625 -32.60 -26.71 -1.93
N ALA A 626 -31.49 -26.64 -1.18
CA ALA A 626 -30.42 -27.64 -1.25
C ALA A 626 -30.91 -29.04 -0.82
N ILE A 627 -31.72 -29.12 0.25
CA ILE A 627 -32.37 -30.36 0.69
C ILE A 627 -33.31 -30.89 -0.42
N GLY A 628 -34.16 -30.03 -0.98
CA GLY A 628 -35.08 -30.41 -2.07
C GLY A 628 -34.35 -30.95 -3.31
N ALA A 629 -33.24 -30.32 -3.69
CA ALA A 629 -32.39 -30.78 -4.79
C ALA A 629 -31.74 -32.14 -4.49
N ALA A 630 -31.24 -32.35 -3.27
CA ALA A 630 -30.65 -33.62 -2.84
C ALA A 630 -31.67 -34.76 -2.85
N LEU A 631 -32.88 -34.53 -2.32
CA LEU A 631 -33.98 -35.50 -2.36
C LEU A 631 -34.39 -35.83 -3.80
N LYS A 632 -34.46 -34.84 -4.68
CA LYS A 632 -34.76 -35.02 -6.10
C LYS A 632 -33.68 -35.85 -6.81
N SER A 633 -32.41 -35.60 -6.54
CA SER A 633 -31.30 -36.41 -7.07
C SER A 633 -31.32 -37.86 -6.55
N ALA A 634 -31.87 -38.08 -5.35
CA ALA A 634 -32.06 -39.40 -4.78
C ALA A 634 -33.40 -40.08 -5.16
N ALA A 635 -34.18 -39.50 -6.08
CA ALA A 635 -35.51 -39.98 -6.46
C ALA A 635 -35.52 -41.47 -6.86
N GLU A 636 -34.51 -41.91 -7.60
CA GLU A 636 -34.37 -43.31 -8.01
C GLU A 636 -34.32 -44.26 -6.80
N SER A 637 -33.58 -43.90 -5.74
CA SER A 637 -33.48 -44.71 -4.53
C SER A 637 -34.84 -44.83 -3.82
N PHE A 638 -35.66 -43.78 -3.84
CA PHE A 638 -37.02 -43.82 -3.28
C PHE A 638 -37.96 -44.70 -4.11
N ILE A 639 -37.89 -44.65 -5.44
CA ILE A 639 -38.63 -45.55 -6.34
C ILE A 639 -38.21 -47.01 -6.12
N GLN A 640 -36.92 -47.30 -5.97
CA GLN A 640 -36.45 -48.64 -5.62
C GLN A 640 -36.98 -49.10 -4.25
N GLY A 641 -37.07 -48.19 -3.27
CA GLY A 641 -37.69 -48.47 -1.97
C GLY A 641 -39.17 -48.83 -2.09
N LEU A 642 -39.90 -48.10 -2.94
CA LEU A 642 -41.30 -48.37 -3.27
C LEU A 642 -41.46 -49.74 -3.96
N LEU A 643 -40.66 -50.03 -4.99
CA LEU A 643 -40.70 -51.30 -5.74
C LEU A 643 -40.35 -52.52 -4.89
N LYS A 644 -39.40 -52.39 -3.94
CA LYS A 644 -39.02 -53.47 -3.02
C LYS A 644 -40.10 -53.79 -1.98
N ASN A 645 -41.03 -52.86 -1.73
CA ASN A 645 -42.12 -53.08 -0.79
C ASN A 645 -43.38 -53.48 -1.57
N ARG A 646 -43.67 -54.79 -1.55
CA ARG A 646 -44.82 -55.40 -2.24
C ARG A 646 -46.14 -54.67 -1.96
N GLU A 647 -46.43 -54.44 -0.68
CA GLU A 647 -47.66 -53.77 -0.26
C GLU A 647 -47.71 -52.33 -0.84
N ALA A 648 -46.62 -51.58 -0.71
CA ALA A 648 -46.55 -50.20 -1.14
C ALA A 648 -46.74 -50.03 -2.65
N ILE A 649 -46.07 -50.84 -3.48
CA ILE A 649 -46.20 -50.73 -4.94
C ILE A 649 -47.56 -51.23 -5.44
N ALA A 650 -48.16 -52.25 -4.80
CA ALA A 650 -49.50 -52.70 -5.15
C ALA A 650 -50.55 -51.63 -4.86
N ILE A 651 -50.50 -51.00 -3.68
CA ILE A 651 -51.38 -49.88 -3.33
C ILE A 651 -51.13 -48.70 -4.27
N PHE A 652 -49.87 -48.36 -4.53
CA PHE A 652 -49.49 -47.25 -5.41
C PHE A 652 -50.06 -47.41 -6.82
N LEU A 653 -49.85 -48.57 -7.46
CA LEU A 653 -50.35 -48.82 -8.82
C LEU A 653 -51.88 -48.87 -8.86
N THR A 654 -52.51 -49.50 -7.87
CA THR A 654 -53.99 -49.58 -7.79
C THR A 654 -54.60 -48.19 -7.70
N LEU A 655 -54.06 -47.30 -6.85
CA LEU A 655 -54.59 -45.94 -6.66
C LEU A 655 -54.26 -44.99 -7.82
N THR A 656 -53.09 -45.12 -8.45
CA THR A 656 -52.61 -44.17 -9.47
C THR A 656 -53.03 -44.56 -10.90
N ALA A 657 -53.10 -45.86 -11.21
CA ALA A 657 -53.41 -46.38 -12.54
C ALA A 657 -54.83 -46.96 -12.67
N ALA A 658 -55.55 -47.16 -11.56
CA ALA A 658 -56.95 -47.63 -11.54
C ALA A 658 -57.17 -48.90 -12.40
N GLU A 659 -58.02 -48.84 -13.43
CA GLU A 659 -58.31 -49.96 -14.34
C GLU A 659 -57.06 -50.47 -15.10
N LYS A 660 -55.99 -49.65 -15.18
CA LYS A 660 -54.71 -50.01 -15.81
C LYS A 660 -53.67 -50.56 -14.84
N ALA A 661 -54.00 -50.69 -13.56
CA ALA A 661 -53.04 -51.14 -12.54
C ALA A 661 -52.49 -52.55 -12.82
N ALA A 662 -53.34 -53.48 -13.27
CA ALA A 662 -52.92 -54.84 -13.61
C ALA A 662 -52.05 -54.89 -14.87
N ASP A 663 -52.41 -54.13 -15.91
CA ASP A 663 -51.59 -53.96 -17.12
C ASP A 663 -50.18 -53.44 -16.75
N TYR A 664 -50.11 -52.48 -15.83
CA TYR A 664 -48.84 -51.88 -15.39
C TYR A 664 -48.03 -52.79 -14.48
N ALA A 665 -48.70 -53.58 -13.64
CA ALA A 665 -48.05 -54.64 -12.88
C ALA A 665 -47.42 -55.69 -13.81
N MET A 666 -48.11 -56.08 -14.87
CA MET A 666 -47.56 -57.00 -15.87
C MET A 666 -46.37 -56.41 -16.62
N THR A 667 -46.41 -55.12 -16.96
CA THR A 667 -45.25 -54.40 -17.52
C THR A 667 -44.06 -54.40 -16.56
N LEU A 668 -44.28 -54.06 -15.28
CA LEU A 668 -43.20 -54.04 -14.28
C LEU A 668 -42.66 -55.43 -13.95
N LEU A 669 -43.51 -56.46 -13.97
CA LEU A 669 -43.11 -57.87 -13.82
C LEU A 669 -42.25 -58.31 -15.01
N CYS A 670 -42.66 -57.96 -16.21
CA CYS A 670 -41.92 -58.25 -17.44
C CYS A 670 -40.54 -57.56 -17.45
N GLU A 671 -40.43 -56.35 -16.88
CA GLU A 671 -39.16 -55.64 -16.65
C GLU A 671 -38.33 -56.20 -15.47
N GLY A 672 -38.86 -57.20 -14.75
CA GLY A 672 -38.24 -57.81 -13.57
C GLY A 672 -38.11 -56.84 -12.39
N LEU A 673 -39.01 -55.86 -12.28
CA LEU A 673 -39.02 -54.84 -11.23
C LEU A 673 -39.94 -55.19 -10.06
N ILE A 674 -40.91 -56.07 -10.27
CA ILE A 674 -41.78 -56.67 -9.24
C ILE A 674 -41.87 -58.19 -9.46
N ASP A 675 -42.43 -58.94 -8.51
CA ASP A 675 -42.60 -60.39 -8.62
C ASP A 675 -43.99 -60.82 -9.10
N ALA A 676 -44.09 -62.07 -9.57
CA ALA A 676 -45.30 -62.60 -10.19
C ALA A 676 -46.46 -62.83 -9.22
N ALA A 677 -46.19 -62.92 -7.91
CA ALA A 677 -47.24 -63.03 -6.90
C ALA A 677 -48.03 -61.72 -6.77
N LEU A 678 -47.38 -60.59 -7.09
CA LEU A 678 -47.95 -59.26 -6.95
C LEU A 678 -49.00 -58.90 -8.01
N THR A 679 -48.92 -59.52 -9.20
CA THR A 679 -49.83 -59.22 -10.32
C THR A 679 -51.25 -59.72 -10.07
N GLU A 680 -51.41 -60.85 -9.36
CA GLU A 680 -52.74 -61.36 -8.97
C GLU A 680 -53.40 -60.47 -7.92
N THR A 681 -52.64 -59.97 -6.93
CA THR A 681 -53.15 -59.06 -5.89
C THR A 681 -53.59 -57.70 -6.47
N ILE A 682 -52.86 -57.18 -7.46
CA ILE A 682 -53.19 -55.90 -8.11
C ILE A 682 -54.47 -56.01 -8.97
N GLN A 683 -54.70 -57.16 -9.60
CA GLN A 683 -55.94 -57.44 -10.35
C GLN A 683 -57.17 -57.37 -9.43
N THR A 684 -57.13 -58.03 -8.27
CA THR A 684 -58.22 -58.00 -7.28
C THR A 684 -58.46 -56.60 -6.71
N GLY A 685 -57.38 -55.83 -6.49
CA GLY A 685 -57.44 -54.45 -6.02
C GLY A 685 -58.09 -53.51 -7.06
N ALA A 686 -57.73 -53.65 -8.34
CA ALA A 686 -58.29 -52.86 -9.44
C ALA A 686 -59.80 -53.13 -9.64
N GLU A 687 -60.22 -54.39 -9.57
CA GLU A 687 -61.63 -54.78 -9.66
C GLU A 687 -62.47 -54.26 -8.48
N ALA A 688 -61.91 -54.27 -7.27
CA ALA A 688 -62.55 -53.69 -6.09
C ALA A 688 -62.71 -52.17 -6.20
N LEU A 689 -61.71 -51.48 -6.75
CA LEU A 689 -61.75 -50.03 -6.97
C LEU A 689 -62.74 -49.64 -8.07
N ALA A 690 -62.85 -50.45 -9.13
CA ALA A 690 -63.83 -50.28 -10.20
C ALA A 690 -65.28 -50.51 -9.72
N ALA A 691 -65.50 -51.52 -8.87
CA ALA A 691 -66.81 -51.80 -8.27
C ALA A 691 -67.30 -50.68 -7.32
N ALA A 692 -66.37 -49.88 -6.79
CA ALA A 692 -66.67 -48.77 -5.87
C ALA A 692 -66.90 -47.41 -6.56
N GLY A 693 -66.94 -47.35 -7.91
CA GLY A 693 -67.20 -46.12 -8.66
C GLY A 693 -65.95 -45.26 -8.94
N GLY A 694 -64.75 -45.83 -8.77
CA GLY A 694 -63.49 -45.16 -9.03
C GLY A 694 -63.08 -44.12 -7.98
N VAL A 695 -61.86 -43.60 -8.11
CA VAL A 695 -61.23 -42.70 -7.12
C VAL A 695 -61.93 -41.32 -7.03
N ALA A 696 -62.82 -41.00 -7.98
CA ALA A 696 -63.58 -39.75 -8.02
C ALA A 696 -64.68 -39.65 -6.94
N ALA A 697 -65.08 -40.77 -6.32
CA ALA A 697 -66.14 -40.83 -5.32
C ALA A 697 -65.59 -40.96 -3.87
N GLY A 698 -65.08 -39.86 -3.30
CA GLY A 698 -64.95 -39.65 -1.85
C GLY A 698 -63.86 -40.42 -1.08
N ALA A 699 -63.28 -39.77 -0.06
CA ALA A 699 -62.18 -40.27 0.78
C ALA A 699 -62.47 -41.58 1.55
N ALA A 700 -63.75 -41.95 1.74
CA ALA A 700 -64.13 -43.16 2.48
C ALA A 700 -63.79 -44.47 1.73
N VAL A 701 -63.81 -44.45 0.39
CA VAL A 701 -63.57 -45.64 -0.45
C VAL A 701 -62.09 -46.03 -0.50
N ILE A 702 -61.19 -45.04 -0.37
CA ILE A 702 -59.73 -45.23 -0.40
C ILE A 702 -59.27 -46.07 0.79
N GLY A 703 -59.81 -45.81 1.99
CA GLY A 703 -59.45 -46.54 3.20
C GLY A 703 -59.83 -48.03 3.17
N ASP A 704 -61.02 -48.36 2.68
CA ASP A 704 -61.49 -49.75 2.57
C ASP A 704 -60.71 -50.55 1.52
N THR A 705 -60.32 -49.92 0.41
CA THR A 705 -59.52 -50.54 -0.66
C THR A 705 -58.10 -50.89 -0.16
N ILE A 706 -57.48 -50.00 0.60
CA ILE A 706 -56.15 -50.22 1.21
C ILE A 706 -56.18 -51.43 2.17
N ASN A 707 -57.18 -51.49 3.04
CA ASN A 707 -57.31 -52.60 4.01
C ASN A 707 -57.54 -53.96 3.34
N LYS A 708 -58.24 -53.99 2.20
CA LYS A 708 -58.49 -55.23 1.44
C LYS A 708 -57.21 -55.78 0.80
N ILE A 709 -56.41 -54.92 0.18
CA ILE A 709 -55.12 -55.30 -0.43
C ILE A 709 -54.14 -55.82 0.64
N LYS A 710 -54.12 -55.19 1.82
CA LYS A 710 -53.24 -55.58 2.93
C LYS A 710 -53.54 -56.99 3.48
N ASN A 711 -54.81 -57.41 3.48
CA ASN A 711 -55.23 -58.71 4.02
C ASN A 711 -54.90 -59.91 3.11
N GLU A 712 -54.67 -59.72 1.80
CA GLU A 712 -54.37 -60.82 0.86
C GLU A 712 -52.87 -61.17 0.80
N ILE A 713 -51.99 -60.27 1.23
CA ILE A 713 -50.52 -60.41 1.11
C ILE A 713 -49.92 -61.34 2.19
N ASP A 714 -50.65 -61.66 3.27
CA ASP A 714 -50.12 -62.35 4.48
C ASP A 714 -50.21 -63.90 4.50
N SER A 715 -50.61 -64.60 3.41
CA SER A 715 -50.76 -66.07 3.41
C SER A 715 -49.63 -66.87 2.70
N LYS A 716 -48.58 -67.22 3.50
CA LYS A 716 -47.56 -68.33 3.47
C LYS A 716 -46.61 -68.64 2.27
N PRO A 717 -45.39 -69.22 2.53
CA PRO A 717 -44.25 -69.32 1.58
C PRO A 717 -43.69 -70.76 1.29
N VAL A 718 -42.58 -70.81 0.50
CA VAL A 718 -41.44 -71.82 0.40
C VAL A 718 -41.44 -72.74 -0.87
N PRO A 719 -40.30 -73.24 -1.45
CA PRO A 719 -39.10 -72.64 -2.10
C PRO A 719 -38.80 -73.26 -3.53
N PRO A 720 -37.64 -73.02 -4.19
CA PRO A 720 -37.10 -74.04 -5.11
C PRO A 720 -35.58 -74.33 -5.03
N ASP A 721 -35.22 -75.60 -5.25
CA ASP A 721 -33.89 -76.17 -5.57
C ASP A 721 -33.68 -76.28 -7.11
N PRO A 722 -32.54 -76.76 -7.66
CA PRO A 722 -31.13 -76.36 -7.53
C PRO A 722 -30.55 -75.96 -8.93
N PRO A 723 -29.28 -75.49 -9.06
CA PRO A 723 -28.85 -74.76 -10.25
C PRO A 723 -28.46 -75.65 -11.46
N LYS A 724 -28.86 -75.18 -12.66
CA LYS A 724 -28.39 -75.64 -13.98
C LYS A 724 -27.08 -74.91 -14.37
N PRO A 725 -26.29 -75.41 -15.35
CA PRO A 725 -24.89 -75.05 -15.55
C PRO A 725 -24.67 -73.55 -15.80
N ALA A 726 -23.63 -73.00 -15.18
CA ALA A 726 -23.34 -71.57 -15.14
C ALA A 726 -22.96 -71.01 -16.53
N ASN A 727 -23.85 -70.19 -17.08
CA ASN A 727 -23.46 -69.16 -18.04
C ASN A 727 -22.49 -68.18 -17.36
N PRO A 728 -21.53 -67.59 -18.09
CA PRO A 728 -20.64 -66.60 -17.50
C PRO A 728 -21.45 -65.41 -16.97
N LYS A 729 -21.11 -64.93 -15.78
CA LYS A 729 -21.69 -63.71 -15.22
C LYS A 729 -21.16 -62.49 -16.00
N PRO A 730 -21.81 -61.31 -15.89
CA PRO A 730 -21.20 -60.06 -16.33
C PRO A 730 -19.85 -59.84 -15.63
N PRO A 731 -18.82 -59.29 -16.31
CA PRO A 731 -17.53 -58.98 -15.67
C PRO A 731 -17.67 -57.95 -14.55
N GLU A 732 -16.93 -58.09 -13.47
CA GLU A 732 -17.01 -57.24 -12.27
C GLU A 732 -15.73 -56.42 -12.06
N ASN A 733 -15.75 -55.47 -11.11
CA ASN A 733 -14.62 -54.60 -10.75
C ASN A 733 -14.03 -53.83 -11.94
N LEU A 734 -14.91 -53.15 -12.67
CA LEU A 734 -14.52 -52.28 -13.78
C LEU A 734 -13.72 -51.08 -13.27
N SER A 735 -12.65 -50.71 -13.98
CA SER A 735 -12.01 -49.41 -13.80
C SER A 735 -11.47 -48.87 -15.13
N ALA A 736 -11.43 -47.54 -15.27
CA ALA A 736 -10.86 -46.87 -16.43
C ALA A 736 -9.91 -45.78 -15.94
N ILE A 737 -8.70 -45.76 -16.47
CA ILE A 737 -7.70 -44.71 -16.20
C ILE A 737 -7.26 -44.06 -17.51
N TYR A 738 -7.06 -42.74 -17.49
CA TYR A 738 -6.62 -41.93 -18.60
C TYR A 738 -5.24 -41.32 -18.32
N GLY A 739 -4.35 -41.40 -19.31
CA GLY A 739 -3.03 -40.81 -19.28
C GLY A 739 -2.39 -40.85 -20.67
N ASP A 740 -1.58 -39.85 -21.02
CA ASP A 740 -0.89 -39.75 -22.32
C ASP A 740 -1.82 -39.94 -23.54
N HIS A 741 -3.01 -39.33 -23.52
CA HIS A 741 -4.03 -39.44 -24.57
C HIS A 741 -4.55 -40.87 -24.82
N LYS A 742 -4.39 -41.76 -23.84
CA LYS A 742 -4.86 -43.14 -23.86
C LYS A 742 -5.72 -43.42 -22.64
N ALA A 743 -6.86 -44.08 -22.86
CA ALA A 743 -7.66 -44.64 -21.79
C ALA A 743 -7.46 -46.16 -21.72
N LYS A 744 -7.14 -46.66 -20.52
CA LYS A 744 -7.04 -48.08 -20.21
C LYS A 744 -8.24 -48.49 -19.37
N PHE A 745 -9.10 -49.31 -19.95
CA PHE A 745 -10.24 -49.94 -19.28
C PHE A 745 -9.84 -51.33 -18.81
N THR A 746 -10.26 -51.73 -17.60
CA THR A 746 -9.89 -53.01 -16.98
C THR A 746 -11.10 -53.65 -16.30
N TRP A 747 -11.11 -54.98 -16.22
CA TRP A 747 -12.15 -55.78 -15.59
C TRP A 747 -11.55 -57.03 -14.96
N ASN A 748 -12.25 -57.64 -14.01
CA ASN A 748 -11.83 -58.92 -13.44
C ASN A 748 -12.14 -60.10 -14.35
N TYR A 749 -11.33 -61.16 -14.20
CA TYR A 749 -11.57 -62.45 -14.81
C TYR A 749 -12.99 -62.96 -14.53
N THR A 750 -13.68 -63.41 -15.59
CA THR A 750 -15.02 -64.01 -15.51
C THR A 750 -14.95 -65.50 -15.77
N GLU A 751 -15.34 -66.29 -14.77
CA GLU A 751 -15.41 -67.73 -14.88
C GLU A 751 -16.45 -68.16 -15.93
N ASN A 752 -16.14 -69.21 -16.72
CA ASN A 752 -16.98 -69.75 -17.79
C ASN A 752 -17.12 -68.90 -19.08
N ALA A 753 -16.36 -67.81 -19.26
CA ALA A 753 -16.34 -67.03 -20.51
C ALA A 753 -15.34 -67.62 -21.53
N ASP A 754 -15.65 -67.58 -22.82
CA ASP A 754 -14.71 -67.89 -23.93
C ASP A 754 -13.98 -66.62 -24.44
N GLY A 755 -14.44 -65.42 -24.05
CA GLY A 755 -13.88 -64.12 -24.41
C GLY A 755 -14.75 -62.96 -23.93
N TYR A 756 -14.42 -61.73 -24.30
CA TYR A 756 -15.18 -60.54 -23.93
C TYR A 756 -15.55 -59.68 -25.14
N GLN A 757 -16.65 -58.93 -25.06
CA GLN A 757 -17.01 -57.89 -26.01
C GLN A 757 -16.91 -56.55 -25.27
N VAL A 758 -16.04 -55.64 -25.71
CA VAL A 758 -15.81 -54.33 -25.09
C VAL A 758 -16.30 -53.24 -26.02
N LYS A 759 -17.06 -52.27 -25.49
CA LYS A 759 -17.57 -51.11 -26.23
C LYS A 759 -17.27 -49.82 -25.48
N LEU A 760 -17.18 -48.72 -26.23
CA LEU A 760 -17.24 -47.36 -25.69
C LEU A 760 -18.29 -46.56 -26.44
N LYS A 761 -19.21 -45.97 -25.68
CA LYS A 761 -20.20 -45.03 -26.21
C LYS A 761 -19.82 -43.61 -25.82
N ALA A 762 -19.90 -42.71 -26.79
CA ALA A 762 -19.77 -41.28 -26.59
C ALA A 762 -21.02 -40.70 -25.88
N PRO A 763 -20.96 -39.46 -25.35
CA PRO A 763 -22.09 -38.81 -24.66
C PRO A 763 -23.37 -38.69 -25.50
N ASN A 764 -23.24 -38.63 -26.84
CA ASN A 764 -24.37 -38.60 -27.77
C ASN A 764 -24.93 -40.01 -28.10
N GLY A 765 -24.46 -41.06 -27.42
CA GLY A 765 -24.87 -42.44 -27.63
C GLY A 765 -24.18 -43.16 -28.79
N LYS A 766 -23.35 -42.46 -29.59
CA LYS A 766 -22.60 -43.08 -30.70
C LYS A 766 -21.55 -44.06 -30.14
N VAL A 767 -21.57 -45.29 -30.64
CA VAL A 767 -20.51 -46.28 -30.36
C VAL A 767 -19.22 -45.86 -31.08
N LEU A 768 -18.16 -45.62 -30.31
CA LEU A 768 -16.85 -45.22 -30.83
C LEU A 768 -15.98 -46.42 -31.21
N PHE A 769 -16.11 -47.52 -30.47
CA PHE A 769 -15.51 -48.81 -30.82
C PHE A 769 -16.33 -49.97 -30.23
N ASP A 770 -16.20 -51.17 -30.82
CA ASP A 770 -16.90 -52.41 -30.43
C ASP A 770 -16.03 -53.62 -30.80
N ASP A 771 -15.20 -54.09 -29.87
CA ASP A 771 -14.13 -55.07 -30.14
C ASP A 771 -14.26 -56.34 -29.29
N LYS A 772 -13.89 -57.48 -29.90
CA LYS A 772 -13.77 -58.77 -29.23
C LYS A 772 -12.39 -58.96 -28.62
N GLN A 773 -12.35 -59.36 -27.36
CA GLN A 773 -11.15 -59.70 -26.62
C GLN A 773 -11.12 -61.20 -26.28
N ASN A 774 -9.93 -61.75 -26.13
CA ASN A 774 -9.73 -63.14 -25.78
C ASN A 774 -10.07 -63.41 -24.31
N HIS A 775 -10.24 -64.68 -23.94
CA HIS A 775 -10.52 -65.09 -22.57
C HIS A 775 -9.48 -64.60 -21.53
N ASN A 776 -8.22 -64.49 -21.93
CA ASN A 776 -7.12 -64.07 -21.06
C ASN A 776 -6.97 -62.55 -20.94
N ASP A 777 -7.72 -61.77 -21.73
CA ASP A 777 -7.65 -60.32 -21.71
C ASP A 777 -8.47 -59.78 -20.52
N ASN A 778 -7.84 -58.93 -19.71
CA ASN A 778 -8.46 -58.25 -18.57
C ASN A 778 -8.38 -56.72 -18.67
N SER A 779 -7.92 -56.23 -19.82
CA SER A 779 -7.82 -54.80 -20.09
C SER A 779 -7.89 -54.50 -21.58
N PHE A 780 -8.30 -53.28 -21.89
CA PHE A 780 -8.35 -52.73 -23.23
C PHE A 780 -7.81 -51.29 -23.20
N ILE A 781 -6.97 -50.93 -24.16
CA ILE A 781 -6.40 -49.59 -24.27
C ILE A 781 -6.93 -48.95 -25.56
N SER A 782 -7.57 -47.80 -25.43
CA SER A 782 -8.04 -47.00 -26.56
C SER A 782 -7.35 -45.64 -26.59
N SER A 783 -7.05 -45.14 -27.78
CA SER A 783 -6.58 -43.76 -27.95
C SER A 783 -7.77 -42.83 -27.96
N ILE A 784 -7.79 -41.85 -27.05
CA ILE A 784 -8.85 -40.85 -26.95
C ILE A 784 -8.32 -39.57 -27.59
N GLY A 785 -8.78 -39.27 -28.80
CA GLY A 785 -8.32 -38.12 -29.58
C GLY A 785 -8.96 -36.78 -29.15
N PRO A 786 -8.42 -35.65 -29.64
CA PRO A 786 -8.90 -34.31 -29.34
C PRO A 786 -10.29 -34.01 -29.90
N GLU A 787 -10.72 -34.75 -30.92
CA GLU A 787 -11.98 -34.58 -31.65
C GLU A 787 -13.24 -34.95 -30.83
N LEU A 788 -13.09 -35.56 -29.65
CA LEU A 788 -14.24 -36.10 -28.92
C LEU A 788 -14.83 -35.08 -27.95
N ALA A 789 -16.16 -35.00 -27.91
CA ALA A 789 -16.90 -34.02 -27.11
C ALA A 789 -16.80 -34.27 -25.59
N ALA A 790 -16.92 -33.22 -24.79
CA ALA A 790 -17.04 -33.34 -23.34
C ALA A 790 -18.33 -34.09 -22.92
N GLY A 791 -18.34 -34.67 -21.72
CA GLY A 791 -19.49 -35.39 -21.15
C GLY A 791 -19.20 -36.84 -20.77
N VAL A 792 -20.26 -37.61 -20.50
CA VAL A 792 -20.17 -38.99 -20.00
C VAL A 792 -19.92 -39.99 -21.12
N TYR A 793 -18.78 -40.67 -21.05
CA TYR A 793 -18.45 -41.82 -21.87
C TYR A 793 -18.81 -43.09 -21.11
N ILE A 794 -19.44 -44.04 -21.80
CA ILE A 794 -19.87 -45.30 -21.19
C ILE A 794 -18.99 -46.41 -21.76
N TRP A 795 -18.10 -46.93 -20.93
CA TRP A 795 -17.42 -48.19 -21.17
C TRP A 795 -18.37 -49.32 -20.86
N SER A 796 -18.45 -50.33 -21.73
CA SER A 796 -19.18 -51.55 -21.43
C SER A 796 -18.39 -52.79 -21.80
N VAL A 797 -18.54 -53.84 -21.00
CA VAL A 797 -17.96 -55.15 -21.28
C VAL A 797 -18.96 -56.25 -20.97
N ALA A 798 -19.09 -57.21 -21.89
CA ALA A 798 -19.88 -58.41 -21.69
C ALA A 798 -18.99 -59.65 -21.86
N ALA A 799 -19.23 -60.67 -21.04
CA ALA A 799 -18.58 -61.96 -21.20
C ALA A 799 -19.31 -62.75 -22.30
N THR A 800 -18.54 -63.39 -23.18
CA THR A 800 -19.06 -64.16 -24.30
C THR A 800 -18.72 -65.63 -24.12
N LYS A 801 -19.66 -66.53 -24.38
CA LYS A 801 -19.45 -67.99 -24.43
C LYS A 801 -20.30 -68.52 -25.56
N LYS A 802 -19.78 -69.40 -26.42
CA LYS A 802 -20.41 -69.87 -27.69
C LYS A 802 -21.96 -69.80 -27.72
N GLY A 803 -22.52 -68.80 -28.40
CA GLY A 803 -23.98 -68.59 -28.56
C GLY A 803 -24.67 -67.79 -27.44
N PHE A 804 -23.92 -67.32 -26.44
CA PHE A 804 -24.38 -66.54 -25.29
C PHE A 804 -23.46 -65.34 -25.05
N THR A 805 -24.07 -64.20 -24.74
CA THR A 805 -23.40 -62.99 -24.26
C THR A 805 -24.09 -62.59 -22.96
N SER A 806 -23.33 -62.41 -21.88
CA SER A 806 -23.89 -61.94 -20.63
C SER A 806 -24.39 -60.49 -20.75
N SER A 807 -25.13 -59.99 -19.76
CA SER A 807 -25.46 -58.57 -19.69
C SER A 807 -24.18 -57.72 -19.66
N GLU A 808 -24.23 -56.54 -20.27
CA GLU A 808 -23.11 -55.60 -20.25
C GLU A 808 -22.92 -55.00 -18.85
N SER A 809 -21.71 -55.15 -18.29
CA SER A 809 -21.28 -54.34 -17.15
C SER A 809 -20.77 -53.00 -17.66
N GLN A 810 -21.18 -51.90 -17.02
CA GLN A 810 -20.91 -50.54 -17.50
C GLN A 810 -20.12 -49.72 -16.47
N LEU A 811 -19.23 -48.87 -16.98
CA LEU A 811 -18.51 -47.87 -16.20
C LEU A 811 -18.60 -46.51 -16.91
N GLN A 812 -18.99 -45.49 -16.16
CA GLN A 812 -19.03 -44.12 -16.65
C GLN A 812 -17.67 -43.45 -16.43
N GLN A 813 -17.14 -42.81 -17.48
CA GLN A 813 -15.94 -42.00 -17.43
C GLN A 813 -16.25 -40.61 -17.96
N HIS A 814 -16.01 -39.57 -17.17
CA HIS A 814 -16.37 -38.20 -17.55
C HIS A 814 -15.21 -37.52 -18.28
N ARG A 815 -15.47 -36.98 -19.48
CA ARG A 815 -14.53 -36.10 -20.20
C ARG A 815 -14.81 -34.65 -19.84
N LEU A 816 -13.81 -33.98 -19.29
CA LEU A 816 -13.92 -32.61 -18.82
C LEU A 816 -14.15 -31.63 -19.98
N THR A 817 -14.90 -30.57 -19.68
CA THR A 817 -15.17 -29.49 -20.64
C THR A 817 -13.91 -28.65 -20.85
N ILE A 818 -13.67 -28.21 -22.08
CA ILE A 818 -12.56 -27.30 -22.39
C ILE A 818 -12.86 -25.95 -21.71
N PRO A 819 -11.98 -25.44 -20.83
CA PRO A 819 -12.22 -24.17 -20.15
C PRO A 819 -12.14 -22.99 -21.12
N GLU A 820 -13.03 -22.02 -20.94
CA GLU A 820 -13.00 -20.75 -21.67
C GLU A 820 -12.02 -19.78 -21.01
N LEU A 821 -10.91 -19.49 -21.68
CA LEU A 821 -9.87 -18.58 -21.19
C LEU A 821 -10.18 -17.14 -21.60
N ASN A 822 -10.32 -16.25 -20.62
CA ASN A 822 -10.47 -14.81 -20.79
C ASN A 822 -9.25 -14.12 -20.19
N ILE A 823 -8.56 -13.28 -20.97
CA ILE A 823 -7.35 -12.59 -20.51
C ILE A 823 -7.65 -11.10 -20.42
N ASN A 824 -7.47 -10.55 -19.23
CA ASN A 824 -7.67 -9.14 -18.94
C ASN A 824 -6.35 -8.50 -18.53
N LEU A 825 -6.07 -7.32 -19.07
CA LEU A 825 -4.93 -6.51 -18.66
C LEU A 825 -5.39 -5.55 -17.55
N GLU A 826 -4.79 -5.65 -16.36
CA GLU A 826 -5.02 -4.67 -15.30
C GLU A 826 -3.81 -3.75 -15.20
N MET A 827 -4.03 -2.47 -15.55
CA MET A 827 -3.05 -1.42 -15.31
C MET A 827 -3.28 -0.87 -13.90
N LYS A 828 -2.33 -1.14 -13.00
CA LYS A 828 -2.34 -0.60 -11.64
C LYS A 828 -2.08 0.92 -11.64
N PRO A 829 -2.37 1.62 -10.52
CA PRO A 829 -2.04 3.04 -10.37
C PRO A 829 -0.56 3.31 -10.60
N THR A 830 -0.28 4.49 -11.15
CA THR A 830 0.92 4.91 -11.89
C THR A 830 2.22 5.00 -11.08
N THR A 831 2.22 4.51 -9.84
CA THR A 831 3.40 4.39 -8.97
C THR A 831 4.04 2.99 -9.01
N GLU A 832 3.32 1.96 -9.48
CA GLU A 832 3.86 0.61 -9.64
C GLU A 832 4.46 0.42 -11.05
N ARG A 833 5.66 -0.18 -11.13
CA ARG A 833 6.41 -0.33 -12.39
C ARG A 833 6.14 -1.65 -13.13
N ASP A 834 5.40 -2.56 -12.50
CA ASP A 834 5.10 -3.89 -13.03
C ASP A 834 3.71 -3.93 -13.68
N ILE A 835 3.55 -4.78 -14.69
CA ILE A 835 2.29 -4.93 -15.44
C ILE A 835 1.64 -6.27 -15.11
N ASN A 836 0.36 -6.25 -14.76
CA ASN A 836 -0.38 -7.46 -14.42
C ASN A 836 -1.29 -7.89 -15.59
N LEU A 837 -1.05 -9.09 -16.10
CA LEU A 837 -1.95 -9.77 -17.03
C LEU A 837 -2.70 -10.87 -16.28
N ILE A 838 -4.02 -10.74 -16.16
CA ILE A 838 -4.87 -11.66 -15.41
C ILE A 838 -5.57 -12.60 -16.37
N LEU A 839 -5.20 -13.88 -16.29
CA LEU A 839 -5.91 -14.97 -16.94
C LEU A 839 -7.09 -15.35 -16.04
N LYS A 840 -8.30 -15.40 -16.56
CA LYS A 840 -9.52 -15.84 -15.87
C LYS A 840 -10.24 -16.88 -16.71
N TRP A 841 -10.85 -17.86 -16.09
CA TRP A 841 -11.66 -18.86 -16.79
C TRP A 841 -12.87 -19.26 -15.96
N ASN A 842 -13.86 -19.86 -16.60
CA ASN A 842 -15.01 -20.41 -15.89
C ASN A 842 -14.62 -21.71 -15.19
N LEU A 843 -15.19 -21.96 -14.01
CA LEU A 843 -15.00 -23.22 -13.31
C LEU A 843 -15.57 -24.38 -14.14
N VAL A 844 -14.73 -25.36 -14.45
CA VAL A 844 -15.12 -26.61 -15.11
C VAL A 844 -15.57 -27.59 -14.04
N THR A 845 -16.82 -28.06 -14.15
CA THR A 845 -17.38 -29.11 -13.28
C THR A 845 -16.47 -30.35 -13.30
N ASP A 846 -16.23 -30.93 -12.12
CA ASP A 846 -15.35 -32.09 -11.90
C ASP A 846 -13.86 -31.88 -12.23
N ALA A 847 -13.37 -30.67 -12.50
CA ALA A 847 -11.93 -30.42 -12.58
C ALA A 847 -11.33 -30.30 -11.16
N SER A 848 -10.22 -31.00 -10.88
CA SER A 848 -9.47 -30.81 -9.63
C SER A 848 -8.34 -29.80 -9.78
N HIS A 849 -7.81 -29.65 -11.00
CA HIS A 849 -6.80 -28.67 -11.31
C HIS A 849 -6.86 -28.24 -12.79
N TYR A 850 -6.24 -27.12 -13.07
CA TYR A 850 -6.05 -26.57 -14.40
C TYR A 850 -4.57 -26.54 -14.73
N ASN A 851 -4.21 -26.91 -15.96
CA ASN A 851 -2.87 -26.72 -16.48
C ASN A 851 -2.86 -25.48 -17.39
N VAL A 852 -2.31 -24.38 -16.89
CA VAL A 852 -2.03 -23.19 -17.69
C VAL A 852 -0.68 -23.38 -18.36
N LYS A 853 -0.70 -23.52 -19.69
CA LYS A 853 0.49 -23.59 -20.52
C LYS A 853 0.81 -22.19 -21.04
N ILE A 854 2.01 -21.72 -20.72
CA ILE A 854 2.58 -20.43 -21.13
C ILE A 854 3.78 -20.72 -22.02
N GLU A 855 3.74 -20.27 -23.27
CA GLU A 855 4.91 -20.32 -24.15
C GLU A 855 5.52 -18.93 -24.30
N GLU A 856 6.83 -18.84 -24.07
CA GLU A 856 7.64 -17.63 -24.15
C GLU A 856 8.91 -17.95 -24.94
N ASN A 857 9.16 -17.26 -26.05
CA ASN A 857 10.38 -17.43 -26.86
C ASN A 857 10.69 -18.90 -27.25
N GLY A 858 9.65 -19.72 -27.44
CA GLY A 858 9.79 -21.15 -27.78
C GLY A 858 10.02 -22.08 -26.59
N GLN A 859 10.13 -21.56 -25.37
CA GLN A 859 10.09 -22.36 -24.14
C GLN A 859 8.67 -22.46 -23.59
N THR A 860 8.31 -23.63 -23.10
CA THR A 860 7.00 -23.90 -22.51
C THR A 860 7.12 -24.02 -20.99
N LYS A 861 6.30 -23.26 -20.27
CA LYS A 861 6.08 -23.40 -18.83
C LYS A 861 4.66 -23.86 -18.58
N ASN A 862 4.49 -24.89 -17.75
CA ASN A 862 3.20 -25.37 -17.30
C ASN A 862 2.99 -24.95 -15.83
N LEU A 863 1.84 -24.38 -15.52
CA LEU A 863 1.42 -24.03 -14.17
C LEU A 863 0.19 -24.88 -13.81
N SER A 864 0.30 -25.67 -12.75
CA SER A 864 -0.82 -26.42 -12.20
C SER A 864 -1.53 -25.58 -11.16
N ILE A 865 -2.82 -25.34 -11.34
CA ILE A 865 -3.65 -24.47 -10.50
C ILE A 865 -4.80 -25.30 -9.95
N ALA A 866 -4.89 -25.46 -8.63
CA ALA A 866 -5.94 -26.24 -8.00
C ALA A 866 -7.31 -25.51 -8.10
N ALA A 867 -8.37 -26.23 -8.45
CA ALA A 867 -9.73 -25.72 -8.29
C ALA A 867 -10.04 -25.51 -6.78
N PRO A 868 -10.86 -24.51 -6.38
CA PRO A 868 -11.71 -23.64 -7.21
C PRO A 868 -11.03 -22.34 -7.66
N GLN A 869 -9.70 -22.24 -7.63
CA GLN A 869 -9.05 -21.08 -8.23
C GLN A 869 -9.32 -21.07 -9.75
N SER A 870 -9.80 -19.92 -10.24
CA SER A 870 -10.27 -19.70 -11.62
C SER A 870 -9.59 -18.52 -12.28
N SER A 871 -8.48 -18.06 -11.70
CA SER A 871 -7.67 -16.97 -12.23
C SER A 871 -6.20 -17.12 -11.87
N GLU A 872 -5.33 -16.57 -12.71
CA GLU A 872 -3.88 -16.49 -12.49
C GLU A 872 -3.35 -15.15 -12.96
N THR A 873 -2.46 -14.53 -12.19
CA THR A 873 -1.87 -13.23 -12.52
C THR A 873 -0.43 -13.40 -12.97
N ILE A 874 -0.14 -13.01 -14.21
CA ILE A 874 1.22 -12.97 -14.75
C ILE A 874 1.77 -11.56 -14.60
N ILE A 875 2.77 -11.42 -13.73
CA ILE A 875 3.47 -10.16 -13.48
C ILE A 875 4.59 -9.99 -14.51
N PHE A 876 4.56 -8.92 -15.29
CA PHE A 876 5.59 -8.56 -16.27
C PHE A 876 6.50 -7.47 -15.69
N ASP A 877 7.64 -7.92 -15.15
CA ASP A 877 8.70 -7.11 -14.56
C ASP A 877 9.86 -6.91 -15.56
N LYS A 878 11.02 -6.42 -15.07
CA LYS A 878 12.27 -6.29 -15.85
C LYS A 878 12.90 -7.63 -16.26
N LEU A 879 12.53 -8.75 -15.63
CA LEU A 879 13.14 -10.06 -15.89
C LEU A 879 12.44 -10.79 -17.03
N LYS A 880 11.16 -10.51 -17.26
CA LYS A 880 10.46 -11.01 -18.45
C LYS A 880 10.84 -10.15 -19.66
N PRO A 881 11.28 -10.71 -20.79
CA PRO A 881 11.54 -9.96 -22.02
C PRO A 881 10.26 -9.45 -22.72
N ALA A 882 10.45 -8.59 -23.71
CA ALA A 882 9.41 -8.28 -24.71
C ALA A 882 9.30 -9.44 -25.72
N GLY A 883 8.19 -9.48 -26.45
CA GLY A 883 7.94 -10.51 -27.46
C GLY A 883 6.62 -11.26 -27.31
N LYS A 884 6.51 -12.39 -28.02
CA LYS A 884 5.27 -13.16 -28.12
C LYS A 884 5.10 -14.11 -26.94
N TYR A 885 3.91 -14.05 -26.33
CA TYR A 885 3.46 -14.96 -25.30
C TYR A 885 2.23 -15.71 -25.79
N ARG A 886 2.19 -17.02 -25.57
CA ARG A 886 1.04 -17.85 -25.94
C ARG A 886 0.48 -18.52 -24.70
N PHE A 887 -0.81 -18.34 -24.50
CA PHE A 887 -1.53 -18.89 -23.36
C PHE A 887 -2.55 -19.92 -23.83
N SER A 888 -2.57 -21.06 -23.16
CA SER A 888 -3.62 -22.07 -23.33
C SER A 888 -3.86 -22.77 -22.01
N LEU A 889 -5.06 -23.33 -21.85
CA LEU A 889 -5.52 -23.89 -20.59
C LEU A 889 -6.25 -25.21 -20.82
N ALA A 890 -5.95 -26.22 -20.02
CA ALA A 890 -6.70 -27.48 -19.97
C ALA A 890 -7.21 -27.75 -18.56
N ALA A 891 -8.37 -28.39 -18.45
CA ALA A 891 -8.93 -28.88 -17.19
C ALA A 891 -8.52 -30.35 -16.99
N LEU A 892 -8.09 -30.67 -15.78
CA LEU A 892 -7.62 -32.00 -15.39
C LEU A 892 -8.27 -32.46 -14.09
N ASN A 893 -8.30 -33.77 -13.89
CA ASN A 893 -8.61 -34.40 -12.62
C ASN A 893 -7.75 -35.65 -12.44
N ASN A 894 -8.09 -36.51 -11.48
CA ASN A 894 -7.49 -37.81 -11.30
C ASN A 894 -7.66 -38.69 -12.56
N PRO A 895 -6.86 -39.74 -12.71
CA PRO A 895 -6.87 -40.57 -13.91
C PRO A 895 -8.22 -41.21 -14.26
N ASN A 896 -9.20 -41.27 -13.33
CA ASN A 896 -10.52 -41.81 -13.66
C ASN A 896 -11.34 -40.86 -14.54
N TYR A 897 -10.89 -39.63 -14.76
CA TYR A 897 -11.49 -38.67 -15.69
C TYR A 897 -10.65 -38.55 -16.95
N ILE A 898 -11.31 -38.26 -18.07
CA ILE A 898 -10.62 -37.89 -19.31
C ILE A 898 -10.37 -36.38 -19.26
N ALA A 899 -9.11 -35.97 -19.33
CA ALA A 899 -8.75 -34.54 -19.32
C ALA A 899 -9.38 -33.81 -20.52
N SER A 900 -9.60 -32.50 -20.38
CA SER A 900 -9.99 -31.68 -21.53
C SER A 900 -8.80 -31.51 -22.47
N GLU A 901 -9.09 -31.14 -23.72
CA GLU A 901 -8.04 -30.53 -24.56
C GLU A 901 -7.66 -29.15 -24.02
N PHE A 902 -6.50 -28.66 -24.45
CA PHE A 902 -6.17 -27.26 -24.28
C PHE A 902 -7.15 -26.39 -25.07
N CYS A 903 -7.58 -25.29 -24.45
CA CYS A 903 -8.35 -24.27 -25.13
C CYS A 903 -7.54 -23.66 -26.29
N GLN A 904 -8.23 -22.94 -27.17
CA GLN A 904 -7.59 -22.27 -28.30
C GLN A 904 -6.46 -21.35 -27.81
N VAL A 905 -5.26 -21.52 -28.38
CA VAL A 905 -4.09 -20.74 -28.02
C VAL A 905 -4.34 -19.26 -28.27
N GLN A 906 -4.19 -18.45 -27.22
CA GLN A 906 -4.23 -16.99 -27.32
C GLN A 906 -2.81 -16.43 -27.36
N GLU A 907 -2.43 -15.89 -28.51
CA GLU A 907 -1.16 -15.17 -28.69
C GLU A 907 -1.33 -13.71 -28.29
N TRP A 908 -0.45 -13.24 -27.40
CA TRP A 908 -0.31 -11.86 -26.95
C TRP A 908 1.09 -11.35 -27.26
N LEU A 909 1.20 -10.08 -27.63
CA LEU A 909 2.48 -9.43 -27.91
C LEU A 909 2.82 -8.44 -26.81
N ARG A 910 3.90 -8.68 -26.06
CA ARG A 910 4.47 -7.67 -25.19
C ARG A 910 5.36 -6.72 -25.98
N LEU A 911 5.02 -5.44 -25.92
CA LEU A 911 5.69 -4.39 -26.66
C LEU A 911 7.10 -4.13 -26.11
N ASP A 912 8.02 -3.75 -27.00
CA ASP A 912 9.37 -3.35 -26.62
C ASP A 912 9.35 -2.06 -25.80
N THR A 913 10.26 -1.97 -24.82
CA THR A 913 10.49 -0.73 -24.08
C THR A 913 11.26 0.26 -24.96
N PRO A 914 10.84 1.54 -25.06
CA PRO A 914 11.55 2.54 -25.82
C PRO A 914 13.00 2.72 -25.36
N GLN A 915 13.92 2.90 -26.32
CA GLN A 915 15.34 3.10 -26.06
C GLN A 915 15.85 4.40 -26.70
N GLN A 916 17.08 4.78 -26.38
CA GLN A 916 17.75 5.99 -26.87
C GLN A 916 16.93 7.27 -26.60
N ILE A 917 16.32 7.33 -25.41
CA ILE A 917 15.50 8.45 -24.99
C ILE A 917 16.42 9.64 -24.69
N GLN A 918 16.18 10.74 -25.37
CA GLN A 918 16.81 12.03 -25.18
C GLN A 918 15.71 13.03 -24.85
N ALA A 919 15.94 13.87 -23.85
CA ALA A 919 15.00 14.88 -23.46
C ALA A 919 15.74 16.15 -23.09
N ASN A 920 15.31 17.27 -23.68
CA ASN A 920 15.94 18.56 -23.48
C ASN A 920 14.88 19.60 -23.13
N TYR A 921 15.17 20.39 -22.11
CA TYR A 921 14.33 21.54 -21.76
C TYR A 921 14.53 22.67 -22.78
N GLN A 922 13.44 23.15 -23.36
CA GLN A 922 13.41 24.32 -24.25
C GLN A 922 12.33 25.30 -23.77
N SER A 923 12.41 26.57 -24.17
CA SER A 923 11.48 27.60 -23.70
C SER A 923 10.02 27.23 -23.97
N GLY A 924 9.29 26.79 -22.94
CA GLY A 924 7.88 26.37 -23.01
C GLY A 924 7.61 24.93 -22.55
N GLY A 925 8.62 24.05 -22.49
CA GLY A 925 8.41 22.65 -22.10
C GLY A 925 9.62 21.75 -22.32
N ILE A 926 9.39 20.44 -22.33
CA ILE A 926 10.42 19.43 -22.54
C ILE A 926 10.21 18.78 -23.91
N GLU A 927 11.19 18.93 -24.80
CA GLU A 927 11.26 18.23 -26.07
C GLU A 927 11.90 16.85 -25.86
N ILE A 928 11.22 15.81 -26.32
CA ILE A 928 11.58 14.43 -26.08
C ILE A 928 11.70 13.71 -27.41
N GLN A 929 12.79 12.98 -27.59
CA GLN A 929 13.05 12.12 -28.73
C GLN A 929 13.46 10.73 -28.28
N TRP A 930 12.96 9.69 -28.93
CA TRP A 930 13.33 8.30 -28.68
C TRP A 930 13.31 7.50 -29.98
N GLN A 931 13.91 6.32 -29.94
CA GLN A 931 13.81 5.37 -31.04
C GLN A 931 12.47 4.64 -30.97
N CYS A 932 11.61 4.81 -31.99
CA CYS A 932 10.33 4.10 -32.07
C CYS A 932 10.52 2.58 -32.08
N CYS A 933 9.72 1.91 -31.25
CA CYS A 933 9.56 0.46 -31.26
C CYS A 933 8.76 0.02 -32.51
N PRO A 934 9.13 -1.10 -33.16
CA PRO A 934 8.41 -1.59 -34.33
C PRO A 934 6.93 -1.84 -34.05
N GLY A 935 6.06 -1.25 -34.88
CA GLY A 935 4.60 -1.45 -34.79
C GLY A 935 3.93 -0.79 -33.59
N VAL A 936 4.63 0.09 -32.87
CA VAL A 936 4.06 0.89 -31.77
C VAL A 936 3.81 2.31 -32.27
N THR A 937 2.59 2.80 -32.11
CA THR A 937 2.25 4.20 -32.41
C THR A 937 1.86 5.02 -31.19
N HIS A 938 1.56 4.35 -30.07
CA HIS A 938 1.15 4.97 -28.82
C HIS A 938 2.21 4.77 -27.74
N TYR A 939 2.52 5.85 -27.02
CA TYR A 939 3.47 5.85 -25.92
C TYR A 939 2.86 6.54 -24.71
N LEU A 940 3.25 6.11 -23.52
CA LEU A 940 2.93 6.77 -22.26
C LEU A 940 4.20 7.39 -21.71
N LEU A 941 4.12 8.69 -21.45
CA LEU A 941 5.19 9.46 -20.83
C LEU A 941 4.78 9.78 -19.41
N SER A 942 5.73 9.69 -18.49
CA SER A 942 5.53 10.13 -17.12
C SER A 942 6.72 10.92 -16.62
N LEU A 943 6.45 12.05 -15.96
CA LEU A 943 7.46 13.00 -15.51
C LEU A 943 7.38 13.17 -13.99
N GLN A 944 8.51 12.99 -13.34
CA GLN A 944 8.70 13.22 -11.92
C GLN A 944 9.50 14.51 -11.70
N ASP A 945 9.04 15.35 -10.78
CA ASP A 945 9.68 16.60 -10.41
C ASP A 945 10.92 16.40 -9.52
N PRO A 946 11.70 17.47 -9.26
CA PRO A 946 12.89 17.39 -8.41
C PRO A 946 12.63 16.95 -6.95
N ASN A 947 11.38 17.02 -6.48
CA ASN A 947 10.98 16.58 -5.15
C ASN A 947 10.57 15.11 -5.10
N GLY A 948 10.62 14.40 -6.23
CA GLY A 948 10.15 13.02 -6.35
C GLY A 948 8.64 12.88 -6.52
N THR A 949 7.92 13.96 -6.83
CA THR A 949 6.48 13.94 -7.07
C THR A 949 6.18 13.73 -8.55
N TRP A 950 5.24 12.85 -8.88
CA TRP A 950 4.76 12.67 -10.25
C TRP A 950 3.87 13.86 -10.63
N ILE A 951 4.27 14.63 -11.64
CA ILE A 951 3.57 15.89 -11.99
C ILE A 951 2.93 15.87 -13.38
N HIS A 952 3.30 14.93 -14.25
CA HIS A 952 2.75 14.85 -15.60
C HIS A 952 2.68 13.41 -16.06
N GLN A 953 1.57 13.06 -16.72
CA GLN A 953 1.45 11.81 -17.44
C GLN A 953 0.64 12.06 -18.71
N GLN A 954 1.19 11.65 -19.86
CA GLN A 954 0.61 11.94 -21.16
C GLN A 954 0.72 10.74 -22.06
N THR A 955 -0.39 10.40 -22.71
CA THR A 955 -0.38 9.48 -23.85
C THR A 955 -0.07 10.27 -25.11
N VAL A 956 0.92 9.81 -25.88
CA VAL A 956 1.33 10.44 -27.13
C VAL A 956 1.25 9.43 -28.26
N ASN A 957 0.64 9.88 -29.35
CA ASN A 957 0.62 9.14 -30.60
C ASN A 957 1.76 9.68 -31.46
N SER A 958 2.82 8.89 -31.66
CA SER A 958 4.01 9.32 -32.37
C SER A 958 4.58 8.18 -33.21
N THR A 959 4.69 8.41 -34.52
CA THR A 959 5.34 7.47 -35.45
C THR A 959 6.80 7.83 -35.73
N THR A 960 7.26 8.98 -35.22
CA THR A 960 8.62 9.51 -35.42
C THR A 960 9.44 9.49 -34.14
N GLY A 961 8.83 9.14 -33.00
CA GLY A 961 9.51 9.02 -31.71
C GLY A 961 9.81 10.38 -31.11
N GLN A 962 8.87 11.33 -31.27
CA GLN A 962 8.99 12.69 -30.75
C GLN A 962 7.73 13.07 -29.97
N ALA A 963 7.92 13.82 -28.88
CA ALA A 963 6.86 14.42 -28.08
C ALA A 963 7.31 15.73 -27.44
N HIS A 964 6.33 16.57 -27.15
CA HIS A 964 6.49 17.72 -26.29
C HIS A 964 5.70 17.50 -25.00
N ILE A 965 6.33 17.74 -23.85
CA ILE A 965 5.63 17.88 -22.57
C ILE A 965 5.57 19.36 -22.22
N ASP A 966 4.37 19.91 -22.20
CA ASP A 966 4.12 21.23 -21.64
C ASP A 966 4.41 21.20 -20.15
N LEU A 967 5.31 22.07 -19.69
CA LEU A 967 5.49 22.30 -18.26
C LEU A 967 4.51 23.37 -17.79
N PRO A 968 4.12 23.38 -16.50
CA PRO A 968 3.35 24.49 -15.97
C PRO A 968 4.09 25.81 -16.25
N PRO A 969 3.37 26.93 -16.40
CA PRO A 969 3.96 28.22 -16.80
C PRO A 969 5.13 28.69 -15.92
N ILE A 970 5.26 28.15 -14.71
CA ILE A 970 6.42 28.29 -13.83
C ILE A 970 6.80 26.88 -13.34
N PRO A 971 7.75 26.19 -14.00
CA PRO A 971 8.22 24.90 -13.53
C PRO A 971 9.12 25.03 -12.31
N ILE A 972 9.29 23.94 -11.56
CA ILE A 972 10.20 23.87 -10.42
C ILE A 972 11.62 23.72 -10.98
N ALA A 973 12.55 24.59 -10.63
CA ALA A 973 13.93 24.42 -11.06
C ALA A 973 14.55 23.14 -10.45
N GLY A 974 15.28 22.38 -11.26
CA GLY A 974 16.00 21.19 -10.78
C GLY A 974 15.99 20.03 -11.77
N THR A 975 16.34 18.85 -11.27
CA THR A 975 16.44 17.63 -12.07
C THR A 975 15.10 16.90 -12.10
N TYR A 976 14.46 16.86 -13.26
CA TYR A 976 13.29 16.01 -13.51
C TYR A 976 13.71 14.61 -13.95
N GLN A 977 12.87 13.62 -13.70
CA GLN A 977 13.04 12.26 -14.22
C GLN A 977 11.91 11.91 -15.18
N LEU A 978 12.25 11.61 -16.42
CA LEU A 978 11.32 11.19 -17.46
C LEU A 978 11.36 9.67 -17.63
N TYR A 979 10.17 9.07 -17.75
CA TYR A 979 9.97 7.66 -18.02
C TYR A 979 9.06 7.48 -19.23
N LEU A 980 9.37 6.49 -20.06
CA LEU A 980 8.64 6.16 -21.28
C LEU A 980 8.20 4.70 -21.30
N ALA A 981 6.96 4.43 -21.71
CA ALA A 981 6.46 3.09 -21.96
C ALA A 981 5.72 3.02 -23.31
N SER A 982 5.86 1.91 -24.02
CA SER A 982 5.08 1.61 -25.22
C SER A 982 3.69 1.11 -24.82
N MET A 983 2.66 1.69 -25.41
CA MET A 983 1.27 1.35 -25.10
C MET A 983 0.59 0.65 -26.29
N PRO A 984 -0.38 -0.24 -26.02
CA PRO A 984 -1.27 -0.76 -27.04
C PRO A 984 -2.03 0.37 -27.78
N ASP A 985 -2.34 0.15 -29.06
CA ASP A 985 -3.07 1.14 -29.85
C ASP A 985 -4.50 1.34 -29.30
N THR A 986 -4.87 2.60 -29.02
CA THR A 986 -6.09 2.93 -28.26
C THR A 986 -7.39 2.76 -29.05
N ASP A 987 -7.36 2.86 -30.37
CA ASP A 987 -8.54 2.64 -31.25
C ASP A 987 -8.99 1.16 -31.31
N THR A 988 -8.22 0.24 -30.74
CA THR A 988 -8.51 -1.20 -30.74
C THR A 988 -8.27 -1.88 -29.40
N ALA A 989 -8.26 -1.12 -28.29
CA ALA A 989 -7.84 -1.58 -26.97
C ALA A 989 -8.57 -2.83 -26.43
N ALA A 990 -9.78 -3.14 -26.91
CA ALA A 990 -10.49 -4.37 -26.55
C ALA A 990 -10.06 -5.62 -27.37
N THR A 991 -9.27 -5.46 -28.44
CA THR A 991 -8.95 -6.51 -29.42
C THR A 991 -7.47 -6.67 -29.74
N SER A 992 -6.60 -5.73 -29.37
CA SER A 992 -5.20 -5.69 -29.86
C SER A 992 -4.30 -6.80 -29.31
N ARG A 993 -4.70 -7.53 -28.24
CA ARG A 993 -3.89 -8.59 -27.58
C ARG A 993 -2.43 -8.17 -27.35
N GLN A 994 -2.25 -6.90 -27.01
CA GLN A 994 -0.95 -6.31 -26.74
C GLN A 994 -0.79 -6.05 -25.25
N ILE A 995 0.40 -6.31 -24.74
CA ILE A 995 0.80 -6.03 -23.36
C ILE A 995 1.74 -4.82 -23.43
N PRO A 996 1.51 -3.74 -22.65
CA PRO A 996 2.40 -2.60 -22.61
C PRO A 996 3.84 -3.02 -22.27
N SER A 997 4.80 -2.18 -22.65
CA SER A 997 6.16 -2.35 -22.14
C SER A 997 6.24 -1.91 -20.69
N ILE A 998 7.22 -2.43 -19.94
CA ILE A 998 7.61 -1.76 -18.69
C ILE A 998 8.15 -0.35 -18.98
N TRP A 999 8.18 0.48 -17.94
CA TRP A 999 8.82 1.79 -18.01
C TRP A 999 10.31 1.67 -18.36
N SER A 1000 10.78 2.61 -19.17
CA SER A 1000 12.20 2.82 -19.43
C SER A 1000 12.96 3.13 -18.14
N ASP A 1001 14.29 3.09 -18.21
CA ASP A 1001 15.09 3.74 -17.18
C ASP A 1001 14.84 5.26 -17.20
N GLY A 1002 15.02 5.90 -16.04
CA GLY A 1002 14.75 7.32 -15.86
C GLY A 1002 15.78 8.17 -16.59
N VAL A 1003 15.30 9.12 -17.40
CA VAL A 1003 16.14 10.12 -18.07
C VAL A 1003 16.12 11.40 -17.26
N ALA A 1004 17.29 11.82 -16.77
CA ALA A 1004 17.46 13.04 -16.00
C ALA A 1004 17.44 14.27 -16.91
N ILE A 1005 16.59 15.25 -16.61
CA ILE A 1005 16.42 16.48 -17.38
C ILE A 1005 16.66 17.67 -16.45
N GLN A 1006 17.65 18.50 -16.75
CA GLN A 1006 17.86 19.74 -16.00
C GLN A 1006 16.93 20.83 -16.53
N VAL A 1007 15.99 21.25 -15.70
CA VAL A 1007 15.13 22.40 -15.98
C VAL A 1007 15.67 23.61 -15.23
N VAL A 1008 16.04 24.63 -15.99
CA VAL A 1008 16.55 25.90 -15.48
C VAL A 1008 15.53 26.98 -15.84
N ILE A 1009 14.94 27.63 -14.85
CA ILE A 1009 14.04 28.77 -15.07
C ILE A 1009 14.81 30.07 -14.84
N THR A 1010 14.31 31.19 -15.38
CA THR A 1010 14.87 32.53 -15.14
C THR A 1010 13.81 33.43 -14.49
N PRO A 1011 14.21 34.47 -13.73
CA PRO A 1011 13.28 35.43 -13.15
C PRO A 1011 12.37 36.11 -14.18
N GLU A 1012 12.90 36.40 -15.36
CA GLU A 1012 12.20 37.02 -16.49
C GLU A 1012 11.07 36.12 -16.99
N GLN A 1013 11.33 34.81 -17.12
CA GLN A 1013 10.31 33.83 -17.53
C GLN A 1013 9.18 33.72 -16.49
N ILE A 1014 9.51 33.76 -15.19
CA ILE A 1014 8.49 33.77 -14.13
C ILE A 1014 7.65 35.04 -14.20
N ALA A 1015 8.29 36.20 -14.36
CA ALA A 1015 7.62 37.49 -14.44
C ALA A 1015 6.67 37.57 -15.64
N GLN A 1016 7.12 37.11 -16.81
CA GLN A 1016 6.35 37.15 -18.05
C GLN A 1016 5.15 36.22 -18.00
N SER A 1017 5.33 35.02 -17.45
CA SER A 1017 4.25 34.07 -17.19
C SER A 1017 3.21 34.62 -16.21
N ALA A 1018 3.65 35.23 -15.10
CA ALA A 1018 2.76 35.86 -14.12
C ALA A 1018 1.98 37.03 -14.74
N TYR A 1019 2.63 37.85 -15.58
CA TYR A 1019 2.00 38.99 -16.26
C TYR A 1019 0.92 38.54 -17.26
N GLN A 1020 1.20 37.51 -18.07
CA GLN A 1020 0.22 36.93 -18.99
C GLN A 1020 -1.00 36.36 -18.26
N GLN A 1021 -0.82 35.86 -17.04
CA GLN A 1021 -1.90 35.38 -16.17
C GLN A 1021 -2.62 36.50 -15.39
N GLN A 1022 -2.31 37.77 -15.68
CA GLN A 1022 -2.88 38.95 -14.99
C GLN A 1022 -2.65 38.94 -13.47
N MET A 1023 -1.55 38.33 -13.01
CA MET A 1023 -1.20 38.30 -11.60
C MET A 1023 -0.81 39.70 -11.11
N SER A 1024 -1.10 40.03 -9.85
CA SER A 1024 -0.69 41.33 -9.30
C SER A 1024 0.83 41.43 -9.19
N GLY A 1025 1.39 42.63 -9.33
CA GLY A 1025 2.82 42.85 -9.14
C GLY A 1025 3.33 42.38 -7.77
N ASN A 1026 2.52 42.53 -6.71
CA ASN A 1026 2.80 42.02 -5.36
C ASN A 1026 3.00 40.50 -5.35
N ASP A 1027 2.08 39.74 -5.95
CA ASP A 1027 2.14 38.28 -5.93
C ASP A 1027 3.23 37.75 -6.88
N CYS A 1028 3.42 38.41 -8.03
CA CYS A 1028 4.53 38.13 -8.93
C CYS A 1028 5.89 38.30 -8.23
N GLY A 1029 6.08 39.39 -7.47
CA GLY A 1029 7.29 39.63 -6.69
C GLY A 1029 7.58 38.52 -5.68
N LYS A 1030 6.56 38.10 -4.92
CA LYS A 1030 6.68 36.96 -3.98
C LYS A 1030 7.04 35.65 -4.68
N LEU A 1031 6.46 35.42 -5.85
CA LEU A 1031 6.66 34.21 -6.62
C LEU A 1031 8.09 34.10 -7.16
N ILE A 1032 8.61 35.20 -7.72
CA ILE A 1032 9.99 35.28 -8.21
C ILE A 1032 10.98 35.09 -7.06
N ILE A 1033 10.81 35.79 -5.93
CA ILE A 1033 11.76 35.69 -4.82
C ILE A 1033 11.72 34.33 -4.13
N LYS A 1034 10.58 33.64 -4.13
CA LYS A 1034 10.48 32.27 -3.61
C LYS A 1034 11.31 31.29 -4.47
N SER A 1035 11.28 31.46 -5.79
CA SER A 1035 12.04 30.63 -6.73
C SER A 1035 13.51 31.02 -6.81
N PHE A 1036 13.83 32.29 -6.56
CA PHE A 1036 15.20 32.82 -6.52
C PHE A 1036 15.41 33.63 -5.23
N PRO A 1037 15.62 32.98 -4.06
CA PRO A 1037 15.73 33.66 -2.76
C PRO A 1037 16.84 34.72 -2.67
N TYR A 1038 17.79 34.66 -3.60
CA TYR A 1038 18.98 35.51 -3.67
C TYR A 1038 18.97 36.48 -4.85
N LEU A 1039 17.87 36.55 -5.59
CA LEU A 1039 17.74 37.51 -6.67
C LEU A 1039 17.89 38.93 -6.10
N LYS A 1040 18.58 39.81 -6.82
CA LYS A 1040 18.74 41.21 -6.42
C LYS A 1040 17.49 42.02 -6.75
N THR A 1041 17.22 43.05 -5.97
CA THR A 1041 16.05 43.93 -6.12
C THR A 1041 15.96 44.53 -7.52
N ASN A 1042 17.08 44.98 -8.09
CA ASN A 1042 17.14 45.51 -9.45
C ASN A 1042 16.85 44.45 -10.53
N MET A 1043 17.32 43.21 -10.35
CA MET A 1043 17.06 42.11 -11.28
C MET A 1043 15.60 41.66 -11.24
N LEU A 1044 14.99 41.58 -10.04
CA LEU A 1044 13.55 41.32 -9.90
C LEU A 1044 12.73 42.43 -10.57
N ALA A 1045 13.06 43.68 -10.29
CA ALA A 1045 12.37 44.83 -10.89
C ALA A 1045 12.54 44.87 -12.41
N THR A 1046 13.73 44.53 -12.92
CA THR A 1046 14.02 44.46 -14.36
C THR A 1046 13.22 43.35 -15.01
N ALA A 1047 13.16 42.16 -14.40
CA ALA A 1047 12.36 41.04 -14.88
C ALA A 1047 10.86 41.39 -14.93
N MET A 1048 10.33 42.03 -13.90
CA MET A 1048 8.95 42.51 -13.87
C MET A 1048 8.68 43.61 -14.91
N ALA A 1049 9.62 44.54 -15.10
CA ALA A 1049 9.49 45.59 -16.10
C ALA A 1049 9.53 45.05 -17.53
N GLN A 1050 10.44 44.12 -17.82
CA GLN A 1050 10.53 43.45 -19.12
C GLN A 1050 9.30 42.60 -19.42
N ALA A 1051 8.65 42.04 -18.39
CA ALA A 1051 7.39 41.32 -18.51
C ALA A 1051 6.20 42.23 -18.85
N GLY A 1052 6.26 43.52 -18.53
CA GLY A 1052 5.21 44.51 -18.84
C GLY A 1052 4.48 45.11 -17.63
N TYR A 1053 4.89 44.79 -16.40
CA TYR A 1053 4.33 45.44 -15.20
C TYR A 1053 4.66 46.94 -15.19
N ILE A 1054 3.76 47.76 -14.66
CA ILE A 1054 4.01 49.21 -14.51
C ILE A 1054 4.75 49.52 -13.22
N ALA A 1055 5.39 50.69 -13.12
CA ALA A 1055 6.24 51.08 -11.99
C ALA A 1055 5.59 50.88 -10.61
N VAL A 1056 4.29 51.19 -10.47
CA VAL A 1056 3.55 50.99 -9.21
C VAL A 1056 3.46 49.50 -8.84
N GLU A 1057 3.16 48.63 -9.81
CA GLU A 1057 3.05 47.19 -9.60
C GLU A 1057 4.41 46.55 -9.35
N THR A 1058 5.46 46.98 -10.06
CA THR A 1058 6.84 46.58 -9.79
C THR A 1058 7.29 47.03 -8.40
N GLY A 1059 6.92 48.23 -7.96
CA GLY A 1059 7.18 48.73 -6.62
C GLY A 1059 6.50 47.90 -5.53
N GLN A 1060 5.25 47.49 -5.76
CA GLN A 1060 4.53 46.57 -4.88
C GLN A 1060 5.17 45.18 -4.86
N GLY A 1061 5.63 44.68 -6.02
CA GLY A 1061 6.37 43.43 -6.13
C GLY A 1061 7.73 43.45 -5.42
N LEU A 1062 8.46 44.56 -5.48
CA LEU A 1062 9.67 44.77 -4.71
C LEU A 1062 9.37 44.79 -3.21
N LYS A 1063 8.34 45.53 -2.80
CA LYS A 1063 7.98 45.64 -1.38
C LYS A 1063 7.50 44.30 -0.80
N SER A 1064 6.86 43.47 -1.61
CA SER A 1064 6.40 42.16 -1.19
C SER A 1064 7.50 41.11 -1.18
N ALA A 1065 8.40 41.14 -2.16
CA ALA A 1065 9.55 40.26 -2.25
C ALA A 1065 10.59 40.57 -1.16
N TYR A 1066 10.76 41.85 -0.86
CA TYR A 1066 11.71 42.38 0.12
C TYR A 1066 10.97 43.29 1.09
N PRO A 1067 10.31 42.75 2.14
CA PRO A 1067 9.54 43.54 3.09
C PRO A 1067 10.33 44.69 3.73
N SER A 1068 11.65 44.53 3.86
CA SER A 1068 12.58 45.48 4.45
C SER A 1068 13.11 46.55 3.49
N ILE A 1069 12.83 46.46 2.19
CA ILE A 1069 13.24 47.49 1.22
C ILE A 1069 12.62 48.85 1.58
N SER A 1070 13.44 49.89 1.62
CA SER A 1070 12.98 51.23 1.96
C SER A 1070 12.21 51.86 0.80
N ALA A 1071 11.33 52.82 1.10
CA ALA A 1071 10.58 53.55 0.07
C ALA A 1071 11.52 54.34 -0.86
N SER A 1072 12.65 54.84 -0.35
CA SER A 1072 13.68 55.52 -1.15
C SER A 1072 14.38 54.56 -2.11
N GLU A 1073 14.74 53.34 -1.68
CA GLU A 1073 15.37 52.34 -2.55
C GLU A 1073 14.42 51.84 -3.64
N ILE A 1074 13.14 51.59 -3.31
CA ILE A 1074 12.13 51.27 -4.35
C ILE A 1074 12.08 52.40 -5.38
N THR A 1075 12.03 53.64 -4.92
CA THR A 1075 11.95 54.81 -5.80
C THR A 1075 13.18 54.91 -6.70
N GLU A 1076 14.39 54.74 -6.17
CA GLU A 1076 15.64 54.75 -6.96
C GLU A 1076 15.68 53.63 -8.01
N ILE A 1077 15.25 52.41 -7.66
CA ILE A 1077 15.21 51.26 -8.58
C ILE A 1077 14.18 51.49 -9.68
N LEU A 1078 12.97 51.96 -9.33
CA LEU A 1078 11.94 52.27 -10.32
C LEU A 1078 12.35 53.44 -11.21
N LEU A 1079 13.01 54.46 -10.67
CA LEU A 1079 13.57 55.58 -11.45
C LEU A 1079 14.65 55.12 -12.44
N ALA A 1080 15.49 54.16 -12.04
CA ALA A 1080 16.53 53.60 -12.90
C ALA A 1080 15.95 52.77 -14.05
N ILE A 1081 14.82 52.10 -13.84
CA ILE A 1081 14.21 51.17 -14.80
C ILE A 1081 13.17 51.85 -15.70
N TYR A 1082 12.33 52.72 -15.13
CA TYR A 1082 11.24 53.40 -15.84
C TYR A 1082 11.52 54.88 -16.15
N GLY A 1083 12.63 55.45 -15.65
CA GLY A 1083 13.00 56.85 -15.84
C GLY A 1083 12.39 57.82 -14.80
N LYS A 1084 12.79 59.10 -14.89
CA LYS A 1084 12.52 60.15 -13.89
C LYS A 1084 11.01 60.43 -13.70
N ALA A 1085 10.45 60.03 -12.55
CA ALA A 1085 9.19 60.58 -12.07
C ALA A 1085 9.38 62.08 -11.77
N LEU A 1086 8.47 62.92 -12.25
CA LEU A 1086 8.48 64.37 -12.01
C LEU A 1086 8.43 64.63 -10.51
N THR A 1087 9.32 65.45 -9.94
CA THR A 1087 9.25 65.80 -8.52
C THR A 1087 7.89 66.38 -8.17
N LEU A 1088 7.49 66.36 -6.89
CA LEU A 1088 6.20 66.90 -6.45
C LEU A 1088 5.92 68.31 -7.01
N GLU A 1089 6.95 69.17 -7.05
CA GLU A 1089 6.88 70.51 -7.64
C GLU A 1089 6.78 70.49 -9.17
N GLN A 1090 7.52 69.61 -9.85
CA GLN A 1090 7.48 69.47 -11.30
C GLN A 1090 6.16 68.85 -11.78
N LEU A 1091 5.57 67.97 -10.99
CA LEU A 1091 4.27 67.36 -11.26
C LEU A 1091 3.14 68.37 -11.01
N ALA A 1092 3.25 69.20 -9.97
CA ALA A 1092 2.33 70.31 -9.74
C ALA A 1092 2.44 71.36 -10.85
N GLN A 1093 3.68 71.68 -11.28
CA GLN A 1093 3.94 72.60 -12.39
C GLN A 1093 3.37 72.07 -13.70
N LYS A 1094 3.62 70.80 -14.03
CA LYS A 1094 3.04 70.17 -15.21
C LYS A 1094 1.51 70.19 -15.18
N ALA A 1095 0.90 69.85 -14.05
CA ALA A 1095 -0.55 69.91 -13.91
C ALA A 1095 -1.09 71.34 -14.09
N TYR A 1096 -0.37 72.35 -13.59
CA TYR A 1096 -0.72 73.76 -13.80
C TYR A 1096 -0.58 74.18 -15.27
N ASP A 1097 0.52 73.81 -15.93
CA ASP A 1097 0.79 74.09 -17.34
C ASP A 1097 -0.24 73.40 -18.25
N GLU A 1098 -0.77 72.25 -17.84
CA GLU A 1098 -1.86 71.51 -18.49
C GLU A 1098 -3.26 72.01 -18.09
N LEU A 1099 -3.36 73.12 -17.34
CA LEU A 1099 -4.61 73.75 -16.90
C LEU A 1099 -5.54 72.83 -16.07
N ILE A 1100 -4.97 71.86 -15.35
CA ILE A 1100 -5.71 70.95 -14.48
C ILE A 1100 -6.23 71.73 -13.25
N SER A 1101 -7.44 71.40 -12.78
CA SER A 1101 -8.01 72.08 -11.60
C SER A 1101 -7.23 71.74 -10.32
N GLY A 1102 -7.23 72.63 -9.33
CA GLY A 1102 -6.53 72.41 -8.05
C GLY A 1102 -7.01 71.15 -7.33
N ASN A 1103 -8.30 70.82 -7.42
CA ASN A 1103 -8.86 69.58 -6.87
C ASN A 1103 -8.21 68.33 -7.51
N GLN A 1104 -8.17 68.28 -8.84
CA GLN A 1104 -7.60 67.15 -9.58
C GLN A 1104 -6.09 67.08 -9.41
N CYS A 1105 -5.41 68.23 -9.42
CA CYS A 1105 -3.99 68.33 -9.12
C CYS A 1105 -3.69 67.75 -7.73
N GLY A 1106 -4.48 68.10 -6.71
CA GLY A 1106 -4.36 67.51 -5.37
C GLY A 1106 -4.51 65.98 -5.34
N LYS A 1107 -5.44 65.41 -6.12
CA LYS A 1107 -5.57 63.95 -6.26
C LYS A 1107 -4.35 63.34 -6.93
N ILE A 1108 -3.92 63.90 -8.05
CA ILE A 1108 -2.76 63.42 -8.82
C ILE A 1108 -1.52 63.42 -7.92
N LEU A 1109 -1.28 64.52 -7.20
CA LEU A 1109 -0.12 64.67 -6.33
C LEU A 1109 -0.14 63.68 -5.16
N ILE A 1110 -1.29 63.44 -4.51
CA ILE A 1110 -1.35 62.47 -3.39
C ILE A 1110 -1.37 61.02 -3.86
N THR A 1111 -1.87 60.74 -5.07
CA THR A 1111 -1.81 59.40 -5.66
C THR A 1111 -0.38 59.03 -6.01
N GLU A 1112 0.38 59.96 -6.59
CA GLU A 1112 1.77 59.72 -6.98
C GLU A 1112 2.72 59.82 -5.78
N TYR A 1113 2.40 60.66 -4.79
CA TYR A 1113 3.18 60.86 -3.56
C TYR A 1113 2.33 60.71 -2.28
N PRO A 1114 1.90 59.48 -1.93
CA PRO A 1114 0.93 59.23 -0.86
C PRO A 1114 1.42 59.52 0.57
N ALA A 1115 2.72 59.67 0.77
CA ALA A 1115 3.32 60.00 2.07
C ALA A 1115 3.57 61.51 2.28
N THR A 1116 3.16 62.36 1.33
CA THR A 1116 3.38 63.81 1.39
C THR A 1116 2.55 64.42 2.52
N SER A 1117 3.02 65.53 3.12
CA SER A 1117 2.25 66.30 4.10
C SER A 1117 1.36 67.33 3.41
N ALA A 1118 0.26 67.74 4.04
CA ALA A 1118 -0.59 68.82 3.52
C ALA A 1118 0.20 70.12 3.25
N LYS A 1119 1.20 70.41 4.08
CA LYS A 1119 2.09 71.56 3.89
C LYS A 1119 2.95 71.43 2.63
N ALA A 1120 3.63 70.30 2.45
CA ALA A 1120 4.51 70.09 1.30
C ALA A 1120 3.72 70.06 -0.02
N LEU A 1121 2.54 69.43 -0.02
CA LEU A 1121 1.65 69.40 -1.19
C LEU A 1121 1.11 70.80 -1.52
N GLY A 1122 0.72 71.57 -0.50
CA GLY A 1122 0.26 72.95 -0.67
C GLY A 1122 1.36 73.87 -1.21
N ASN A 1123 2.59 73.74 -0.72
CA ASN A 1123 3.75 74.47 -1.23
C ASN A 1123 4.03 74.16 -2.70
N ALA A 1124 3.99 72.89 -3.09
CA ALA A 1124 4.21 72.49 -4.48
C ALA A 1124 3.14 73.09 -5.42
N MET A 1125 1.87 73.09 -4.99
CA MET A 1125 0.80 73.74 -5.75
C MET A 1125 0.97 75.26 -5.84
N VAL A 1126 1.46 75.91 -4.78
CA VAL A 1126 1.75 77.36 -4.82
C VAL A 1126 2.88 77.69 -5.78
N LEU A 1127 3.97 76.93 -5.72
CA LEU A 1127 5.13 77.13 -6.57
C LEU A 1127 4.76 76.95 -8.04
N ALA A 1128 3.80 76.07 -8.31
CA ALA A 1128 3.25 75.84 -9.64
C ALA A 1128 2.37 76.98 -10.17
N GLY A 1129 1.86 77.87 -9.30
CA GLY A 1129 1.03 79.03 -9.70
C GLY A 1129 -0.46 78.90 -9.41
N TYR A 1130 -0.91 77.85 -8.70
CA TYR A 1130 -2.31 77.78 -8.26
C TYR A 1130 -2.63 78.90 -7.26
N PRO A 1131 -3.85 79.50 -7.29
CA PRO A 1131 -4.28 80.46 -6.27
C PRO A 1131 -4.77 79.76 -4.99
N ALA A 1132 -4.82 80.50 -3.87
CA ALA A 1132 -5.14 79.96 -2.54
C ALA A 1132 -6.45 79.15 -2.48
N THR A 1133 -7.46 79.57 -3.23
CA THR A 1133 -8.75 78.86 -3.34
C THR A 1133 -8.62 77.49 -4.00
N GLU A 1134 -7.78 77.37 -5.03
CA GLU A 1134 -7.55 76.12 -5.76
C GLU A 1134 -6.57 75.21 -5.01
N THR A 1135 -5.54 75.76 -4.37
CA THR A 1135 -4.70 74.99 -3.43
C THR A 1135 -5.52 74.42 -2.27
N GLY A 1136 -6.44 75.21 -1.69
CA GLY A 1136 -7.34 74.71 -0.64
C GLY A 1136 -8.23 73.55 -1.10
N ARG A 1137 -8.77 73.62 -2.32
CA ARG A 1137 -9.52 72.52 -2.94
C ARG A 1137 -8.65 71.29 -3.19
N GLY A 1138 -7.41 71.48 -3.63
CA GLY A 1138 -6.43 70.41 -3.80
C GLY A 1138 -6.08 69.71 -2.49
N LEU A 1139 -5.81 70.48 -1.43
CA LEU A 1139 -5.56 69.95 -0.09
C LEU A 1139 -6.75 69.18 0.47
N LYS A 1140 -7.97 69.69 0.30
CA LYS A 1140 -9.19 68.98 0.76
C LYS A 1140 -9.42 67.69 -0.03
N SER A 1141 -9.05 67.67 -1.31
CA SER A 1141 -9.16 66.47 -2.13
C SER A 1141 -8.06 65.44 -1.83
N ALA A 1142 -6.84 65.90 -1.51
CA ALA A 1142 -5.72 65.06 -1.14
C ALA A 1142 -5.89 64.46 0.27
N TYR A 1143 -6.43 65.26 1.20
CA TYR A 1143 -6.66 64.88 2.60
C TYR A 1143 -8.12 65.15 2.96
N PRO A 1144 -9.06 64.23 2.66
CA PRO A 1144 -10.49 64.42 2.92
C PRO A 1144 -10.81 64.75 4.39
N SER A 1145 -9.99 64.23 5.32
CA SER A 1145 -10.12 64.41 6.78
C SER A 1145 -9.49 65.69 7.33
N ILE A 1146 -8.80 66.51 6.53
CA ILE A 1146 -8.19 67.75 7.03
C ILE A 1146 -9.26 68.70 7.58
N SER A 1147 -9.02 69.23 8.78
CA SER A 1147 -9.93 70.18 9.43
C SER A 1147 -9.85 71.57 8.77
N ALA A 1148 -10.91 72.36 8.92
CA ALA A 1148 -10.93 73.73 8.40
C ALA A 1148 -9.84 74.61 9.04
N SER A 1149 -9.53 74.39 10.32
CA SER A 1149 -8.45 75.09 11.04
C SER A 1149 -7.06 74.71 10.53
N GLU A 1150 -6.79 73.43 10.26
CA GLU A 1150 -5.50 72.98 9.73
C GLU A 1150 -5.29 73.43 8.29
N MET A 1151 -6.34 73.40 7.47
CA MET A 1151 -6.28 73.90 6.10
C MET A 1151 -6.06 75.43 6.07
N ALA A 1152 -6.75 76.18 6.94
CA ALA A 1152 -6.55 77.61 7.07
C ALA A 1152 -5.14 77.94 7.55
N ALA A 1153 -4.60 77.20 8.53
CA ALA A 1153 -3.23 77.37 9.00
C ALA A 1153 -2.21 77.09 7.88
N ALA A 1154 -2.39 76.01 7.12
CA ALA A 1154 -1.55 75.70 5.97
C ALA A 1154 -1.60 76.79 4.90
N LEU A 1155 -2.80 77.24 4.50
CA LEU A 1155 -2.93 78.30 3.49
C LEU A 1155 -2.39 79.66 3.95
N LEU A 1156 -2.60 80.02 5.22
CA LEU A 1156 -2.13 81.28 5.80
C LEU A 1156 -0.60 81.32 5.90
N GLU A 1157 0.03 80.18 6.17
CA GLU A 1157 1.49 80.05 6.18
C GLU A 1157 2.08 80.09 4.77
N ILE A 1158 1.36 79.55 3.77
CA ILE A 1158 1.81 79.45 2.38
C ILE A 1158 1.63 80.78 1.61
N TYR A 1159 0.52 81.50 1.82
CA TYR A 1159 0.17 82.72 1.06
C TYR A 1159 0.26 84.02 1.88
N GLY A 1160 0.44 83.93 3.20
CA GLY A 1160 0.36 85.08 4.11
C GLY A 1160 -1.09 85.54 4.38
N ARG A 1161 -1.25 86.59 5.20
CA ARG A 1161 -2.55 87.29 5.37
C ARG A 1161 -2.85 88.06 4.08
N GLN A 1162 -3.80 87.58 3.29
CA GLN A 1162 -4.41 88.32 2.18
C GLN A 1162 -5.79 88.84 2.57
#